data_AF-A0A1Y0H6S4-F1
#
_entry.id   AF-A0A1Y0H6S4-F1
#
_cell.length_a   1.000
_cell.length_b   1.000
_cell.length_c   1.000
_cell.angle_alpha   90.00
_cell.angle_beta   90.00
_cell.angle_gamma   90.00
#
_symmetry.space_group_name_H-M   'P 1'
#
loop_
_entity.id
_entity.type
_entity.pdbx_description
1 polymer ?
#
loop_
_entity_poly.entity_id
_entity_poly.type
_entity_poly.pdbx_seq_one_letter_code
_entity_poly.pdbx_strand_id
1 'polypeptide(L)'
;MLSLALALLTQTVSPNLTEGVQRLPLTGTPGTVACVGPGSFPVVTARVDGGRLPLLAASNAGGARVAIFAHGGYLGLPENGDTRRLVRNLVQWMASGRPQARLVCIRQDAVAGLAQSLALPVEKRNQLGTLDPRRDILVLDAHAVSEGDVPALKAFLKAGGAWLTASTGWGWEQINRKTVIHMPAQAALAEVGLAIGPSTIDADQNGMVVIQPSLPLHAAYQAWDELNGDQAGPASVVLLDGLRSVRPDHPLVKELRRRDQTAPALRIGPDAKLPARQGLDRVRAHLHNESWRGLPADQVQAHPSASLYPGQATGTAPASATRTLQGQAGWNSTGLYANAGVPITVQFASAAAAQGWRIRIGSHSDQVWHHNPWSRFPQIDAEWPVTGERTTVASAFGGLIYLVRDEAPTSAVRVTIRGAHEAPHFKRGVTTANEWKQNRAAPGPWAEIEGDRVIVTVPSSSVRNLENPEAVAKLWDEVADHCADLVGWAHPRARKERFVADTQISAGYMHAGYPIMTHLDVADMVVSVAALMKDGSWGHYHEIGHNHQDDMWTFEGTVEVTVNLFTLYVYDKLNKARPADRAFDDASNLKRWKEFKANNPSHDKWKGDAFLALVMYTQMQNAFGWEPYKKVFREYDALPQNERPRSQQDRRDQWMIRMSRAVGRNLGPFFEAWHMPITPEAKAQVANLPRWMPNGMD
;
A
#
# COMPACT_ATOMS: atom_id res chain seq x y z
N MET A 1 -27.82 -4.54 -28.77
CA MET A 1 -28.00 -4.75 -30.23
C MET A 1 -27.63 -3.54 -31.08
N LEU A 2 -27.54 -2.31 -30.55
CA LEU A 2 -26.96 -1.17 -31.30
C LEU A 2 -25.42 -1.23 -31.47
N SER A 3 -24.73 -2.13 -30.74
CA SER A 3 -23.27 -2.26 -30.71
C SER A 3 -22.67 -3.14 -31.81
N LEU A 4 -23.46 -4.01 -32.46
CA LEU A 4 -22.93 -4.92 -33.50
C LEU A 4 -22.85 -4.28 -34.89
N ALA A 5 -23.74 -3.32 -35.22
CA ALA A 5 -23.82 -2.76 -36.56
C ALA A 5 -22.72 -1.72 -36.87
N LEU A 6 -22.09 -1.12 -35.85
CA LEU A 6 -20.95 -0.22 -36.05
C LEU A 6 -19.58 -0.93 -35.97
N ALA A 7 -19.52 -2.13 -35.39
CA ALA A 7 -18.28 -2.89 -35.21
C ALA A 7 -17.83 -3.64 -36.49
N LEU A 8 -18.75 -3.90 -37.42
CA LEU A 8 -18.48 -4.64 -38.66
C LEU A 8 -17.89 -3.79 -39.80
N LEU A 9 -17.76 -2.47 -39.63
CA LEU A 9 -17.23 -1.56 -40.68
C LEU A 9 -15.85 -0.97 -40.39
N THR A 10 -15.19 -1.32 -39.27
CA THR A 10 -13.80 -0.91 -39.00
C THR A 10 -13.03 -1.97 -38.20
N GLN A 11 -12.89 -3.19 -38.72
CA GLN A 11 -11.76 -4.03 -38.30
C GLN A 11 -10.51 -3.54 -39.04
N THR A 12 -9.93 -2.43 -38.58
CA THR A 12 -8.57 -2.09 -38.97
C THR A 12 -7.65 -3.14 -38.36
N VAL A 13 -6.95 -3.91 -39.21
CA VAL A 13 -5.88 -4.82 -38.77
C VAL A 13 -4.91 -4.01 -37.90
N SER A 14 -4.76 -4.40 -36.63
CA SER A 14 -3.80 -3.75 -35.74
C SER A 14 -2.40 -3.91 -36.31
N PRO A 15 -1.61 -2.82 -36.43
CA PRO A 15 -0.24 -2.91 -36.94
C PRO A 15 0.61 -3.80 -36.03
N ASN A 16 1.48 -4.63 -36.62
CA ASN A 16 2.43 -5.43 -35.84
C ASN A 16 3.59 -4.57 -35.32
N LEU A 17 3.34 -3.82 -34.25
CA LEU A 17 4.33 -2.88 -33.67
C LEU A 17 5.45 -3.59 -32.91
N THR A 18 5.24 -4.85 -32.52
CA THR A 18 6.18 -5.66 -31.74
C THR A 18 7.10 -6.53 -32.60
N GLU A 19 7.18 -6.26 -33.91
CA GLU A 19 7.99 -7.09 -34.81
C GLU A 19 9.46 -7.19 -34.37
N GLY A 20 9.84 -8.42 -34.01
CA GLY A 20 11.14 -8.81 -33.49
C GLY A 20 11.55 -8.17 -32.16
N VAL A 21 10.56 -7.77 -31.36
CA VAL A 21 10.70 -7.36 -29.95
C VAL A 21 10.30 -8.56 -29.09
N GLN A 22 11.21 -9.08 -28.28
CA GLN A 22 10.96 -10.24 -27.42
C GLN A 22 10.80 -9.86 -25.95
N ARG A 23 11.57 -8.88 -25.48
CA ARG A 23 11.54 -8.47 -24.08
C ARG A 23 11.88 -6.99 -23.90
N LEU A 24 11.28 -6.37 -22.89
CA LEU A 24 11.58 -5.01 -22.45
C LEU A 24 12.12 -5.03 -21.02
N PRO A 25 13.07 -4.16 -20.65
CA PRO A 25 13.42 -3.96 -19.25
C PRO A 25 12.30 -3.24 -18.52
N LEU A 26 12.18 -3.46 -17.22
CA LEU A 26 11.47 -2.53 -16.36
C LEU A 26 12.31 -1.27 -16.20
N THR A 27 11.67 -0.11 -16.30
CA THR A 27 12.31 1.17 -16.01
C THR A 27 11.68 1.72 -14.74
N GLY A 28 12.44 1.74 -13.64
CA GLY A 28 11.87 2.02 -12.31
C GLY A 28 10.73 1.06 -11.96
N THR A 29 9.66 1.58 -11.37
CA THR A 29 8.37 0.88 -11.23
C THR A 29 7.38 1.47 -12.25
N PRO A 30 7.16 0.81 -13.39
CA PRO A 30 6.21 1.29 -14.39
C PRO A 30 4.79 1.37 -13.84
N GLY A 31 4.03 2.36 -14.33
CA GLY A 31 2.59 2.44 -14.10
C GLY A 31 1.79 1.60 -15.10
N THR A 32 0.55 1.99 -15.37
CA THR A 32 -0.30 1.40 -16.42
C THR A 32 -0.78 2.43 -17.44
N VAL A 33 -1.20 1.96 -18.61
CA VAL A 33 -1.96 2.73 -19.59
C VAL A 33 -3.19 1.94 -20.01
N ALA A 34 -4.26 2.62 -20.39
CA ALA A 34 -5.54 1.97 -20.68
C ALA A 34 -6.07 2.36 -22.07
N CYS A 35 -6.61 1.35 -22.76
CA CYS A 35 -7.38 1.50 -24.00
C CYS A 35 -8.85 1.65 -23.62
N VAL A 36 -9.35 2.89 -23.64
CA VAL A 36 -10.67 3.25 -23.08
C VAL A 36 -11.70 3.60 -24.14
N GLY A 37 -11.30 3.70 -25.41
CA GLY A 37 -12.21 3.98 -26.52
C GLY A 37 -11.85 3.26 -27.83
N PRO A 38 -12.78 3.20 -28.79
CA PRO A 38 -12.54 2.61 -30.10
C PRO A 38 -11.32 3.20 -30.81
N GLY A 39 -10.62 2.38 -31.61
CA GLY A 39 -9.38 2.78 -32.31
C GLY A 39 -8.12 2.75 -31.43
N SER A 40 -8.26 2.59 -30.11
CA SER A 40 -7.14 2.25 -29.23
C SER A 40 -6.97 0.74 -29.10
N PHE A 41 -5.72 0.28 -28.95
CA PHE A 41 -5.37 -1.13 -28.79
C PHE A 41 -4.11 -1.30 -27.93
N PRO A 42 -4.08 -2.35 -27.09
CA PRO A 42 -2.89 -2.73 -26.34
C PRO A 42 -1.79 -3.19 -27.30
N VAL A 43 -0.53 -2.85 -26.99
CA VAL A 43 0.64 -3.27 -27.78
C VAL A 43 1.51 -4.22 -26.96
N VAL A 44 1.81 -3.83 -25.72
CA VAL A 44 2.55 -4.67 -24.76
C VAL A 44 1.76 -4.68 -23.47
N THR A 45 1.52 -5.88 -22.94
CA THR A 45 0.90 -6.06 -21.62
C THR A 45 1.90 -6.68 -20.67
N ALA A 46 1.79 -6.34 -19.39
CA ALA A 46 2.57 -6.92 -18.32
C ALA A 46 1.66 -7.55 -17.27
N ARG A 47 2.23 -8.45 -16.47
CA ARG A 47 1.51 -9.13 -15.41
C ARG A 47 1.15 -8.13 -14.30
N VAL A 48 -0.04 -8.30 -13.77
CA VAL A 48 -0.47 -7.71 -12.49
C VAL A 48 -1.21 -8.78 -11.70
N ASP A 49 -1.45 -8.53 -10.42
CA ASP A 49 -2.36 -9.36 -9.64
C ASP A 49 -3.73 -9.53 -10.32
N GLY A 50 -4.11 -10.78 -10.54
CA GLY A 50 -5.39 -11.16 -11.14
C GLY A 50 -5.50 -10.97 -12.66
N GLY A 51 -4.46 -10.51 -13.38
CA GLY A 51 -4.56 -10.32 -14.83
C GLY A 51 -3.31 -9.76 -15.52
N ARG A 52 -3.54 -9.05 -16.63
CA ARG A 52 -2.51 -8.33 -17.37
C ARG A 52 -3.02 -6.96 -17.75
N LEU A 53 -2.19 -5.93 -17.57
CA LEU A 53 -2.52 -4.55 -17.94
C LEU A 53 -1.56 -4.03 -19.02
N PRO A 54 -1.98 -3.09 -19.87
CA PRO A 54 -1.10 -2.53 -20.88
C PRO A 54 0.05 -1.71 -20.26
N LEU A 55 1.28 -2.08 -20.62
CA LEU A 55 2.51 -1.32 -20.41
C LEU A 55 2.74 -0.32 -21.55
N LEU A 56 2.29 -0.69 -22.76
CA LEU A 56 2.28 0.15 -23.95
C LEU A 56 0.93 -0.04 -24.64
N ALA A 57 0.27 1.07 -24.94
CA ALA A 57 -0.94 1.13 -25.74
C ALA A 57 -0.75 2.10 -26.91
N ALA A 58 -1.48 1.86 -28.00
CA ALA A 58 -1.46 2.72 -29.18
C ALA A 58 -2.89 3.00 -29.66
N SER A 59 -3.03 4.02 -30.51
CA SER A 59 -4.31 4.39 -31.11
C SER A 59 -4.15 4.90 -32.54
N ASN A 60 -5.06 4.47 -33.40
CA ASN A 60 -5.25 4.98 -34.76
C ASN A 60 -6.57 5.78 -34.92
N ALA A 61 -7.22 6.14 -33.80
CA ALA A 61 -8.52 6.80 -33.78
C ALA A 61 -8.49 8.17 -34.51
N GLY A 62 -9.50 8.42 -35.36
CA GLY A 62 -9.61 9.69 -36.10
C GLY A 62 -8.44 9.98 -37.05
N GLY A 63 -7.65 8.97 -37.43
CA GLY A 63 -6.44 9.13 -38.24
C GLY A 63 -5.21 9.59 -37.47
N ALA A 64 -5.34 9.87 -36.16
CA ALA A 64 -4.18 10.13 -35.30
C ALA A 64 -3.33 8.87 -35.15
N ARG A 65 -2.05 9.02 -34.78
CA ARG A 65 -1.19 7.87 -34.42
C ARG A 65 -0.48 8.15 -33.12
N VAL A 66 -1.01 7.59 -32.04
CA VAL A 66 -0.51 7.83 -30.69
C VAL A 66 -0.01 6.54 -30.10
N ALA A 67 1.12 6.58 -29.40
CA ALA A 67 1.61 5.47 -28.59
C ALA A 67 2.09 6.00 -27.23
N ILE A 68 1.70 5.33 -26.16
CA ILE A 68 2.02 5.72 -24.80
C ILE A 68 2.62 4.58 -24.00
N PHE A 69 3.83 4.79 -23.48
CA PHE A 69 4.44 3.90 -22.48
C PHE A 69 4.00 4.27 -21.06
N ALA A 70 3.90 3.27 -20.19
CA ALA A 70 3.55 3.47 -18.79
C ALA A 70 4.73 3.89 -17.89
N HIS A 71 5.85 4.34 -18.47
CA HIS A 71 6.96 4.94 -17.73
C HIS A 71 7.85 5.80 -18.64
N GLY A 72 8.26 6.98 -18.17
CA GLY A 72 9.10 7.93 -18.93
C GLY A 72 10.46 7.34 -19.35
N GLY A 73 10.99 6.39 -18.57
CA GLY A 73 12.27 5.73 -18.83
C GLY A 73 12.36 5.01 -20.18
N TYR A 74 11.24 4.60 -20.78
CA TYR A 74 11.24 3.97 -22.11
C TYR A 74 11.63 4.94 -23.23
N LEU A 75 11.38 6.25 -23.07
CA LEU A 75 11.85 7.27 -24.01
C LEU A 75 13.38 7.48 -23.94
N GLY A 76 14.02 7.03 -22.85
CA GLY A 76 15.47 6.99 -22.69
C GLY A 76 16.16 5.83 -23.42
N LEU A 77 15.39 4.92 -24.04
CA LEU A 77 15.89 3.77 -24.81
C LEU A 77 16.89 2.87 -24.05
N PRO A 78 16.53 2.33 -22.87
CA PRO A 78 17.41 1.45 -22.10
C PRO A 78 17.95 0.29 -22.96
N GLU A 79 19.24 -0.01 -22.79
CA GLU A 79 19.98 -0.96 -23.64
C GLU A 79 19.69 -2.43 -23.31
N ASN A 80 19.22 -2.70 -22.09
CA ASN A 80 18.93 -4.05 -21.62
C ASN A 80 17.58 -4.54 -22.17
N GLY A 81 17.52 -4.90 -23.46
CA GLY A 81 16.32 -5.44 -24.12
C GLY A 81 16.01 -4.75 -25.44
N ASP A 82 14.78 -4.90 -25.92
CA ASP A 82 14.39 -4.54 -27.29
C ASP A 82 13.71 -3.16 -27.39
N THR A 83 13.80 -2.31 -26.35
CA THR A 83 13.13 -1.00 -26.31
C THR A 83 13.46 -0.13 -27.52
N ARG A 84 14.74 -0.10 -27.91
CA ARG A 84 15.22 0.66 -29.08
C ARG A 84 14.52 0.23 -30.37
N ARG A 85 14.34 -1.09 -30.55
CA ARG A 85 13.66 -1.66 -31.71
C ARG A 85 12.16 -1.36 -31.68
N LEU A 86 11.53 -1.50 -30.51
CA LEU A 86 10.11 -1.18 -30.36
C LEU A 86 9.82 0.29 -30.68
N VAL A 87 10.61 1.23 -30.14
CA VAL A 87 10.44 2.65 -30.44
C VAL A 87 10.68 2.95 -31.92
N ARG A 88 11.65 2.27 -32.57
CA ARG A 88 11.84 2.37 -34.02
C ARG A 88 10.59 1.95 -34.79
N ASN A 89 10.00 0.80 -34.46
CA ASN A 89 8.77 0.31 -35.10
C ASN A 89 7.61 1.31 -34.92
N LEU A 90 7.46 1.87 -33.72
CA LEU A 90 6.44 2.88 -33.42
C LEU A 90 6.61 4.15 -34.27
N VAL A 91 7.83 4.68 -34.39
CA VAL A 91 8.10 5.88 -35.19
C VAL A 91 7.89 5.62 -36.67
N GLN A 92 8.29 4.45 -37.19
CA GLN A 92 8.03 4.06 -38.58
C GLN A 92 6.52 3.97 -38.85
N TRP A 93 5.78 3.33 -37.95
CA TRP A 93 4.33 3.31 -38.02
C TRP A 93 3.74 4.71 -37.97
N MET A 94 4.23 5.61 -37.11
CA MET A 94 3.77 7.00 -37.04
C MET A 94 4.06 7.79 -38.32
N ALA A 95 5.20 7.54 -38.97
CA ALA A 95 5.63 8.20 -40.21
C ALA A 95 4.91 7.71 -41.47
N SER A 96 4.38 6.49 -41.48
CA SER A 96 3.79 5.86 -42.68
C SER A 96 2.67 6.71 -43.32
N GLY A 97 2.78 7.11 -44.58
CA GLY A 97 1.76 7.95 -45.22
C GLY A 97 1.71 9.41 -44.72
N ARG A 98 2.76 9.89 -44.03
CA ARG A 98 3.01 11.31 -43.75
C ARG A 98 4.12 11.84 -44.67
N PRO A 99 3.80 12.64 -45.70
CA PRO A 99 4.81 13.25 -46.55
C PRO A 99 5.75 14.13 -45.71
N GLN A 100 7.05 14.01 -45.95
CA GLN A 100 8.08 14.79 -45.22
C GLN A 100 7.99 14.64 -43.69
N ALA A 101 7.66 13.44 -43.22
CA ALA A 101 7.60 13.14 -41.80
C ALA A 101 8.89 13.57 -41.07
N ARG A 102 8.74 14.17 -39.90
CA ARG A 102 9.88 14.58 -39.05
C ARG A 102 9.56 14.39 -37.57
N LEU A 103 10.59 14.18 -36.77
CA LEU A 103 10.46 14.14 -35.32
C LEU A 103 10.53 15.56 -34.75
N VAL A 104 9.59 15.92 -33.90
CA VAL A 104 9.64 17.12 -33.04
C VAL A 104 9.86 16.63 -31.61
N CYS A 105 11.11 16.65 -31.14
CA CYS A 105 11.50 16.10 -29.84
C CYS A 105 11.62 17.19 -28.78
N ILE A 106 10.83 17.09 -27.71
CA ILE A 106 10.86 18.05 -26.60
C ILE A 106 11.55 17.41 -25.40
N ARG A 107 12.82 17.76 -25.19
CA ARG A 107 13.67 17.17 -24.13
C ARG A 107 13.78 15.63 -24.20
N GLN A 108 13.77 15.07 -25.42
CA GLN A 108 13.85 13.62 -25.67
C GLN A 108 15.01 13.28 -26.61
N ASP A 109 16.25 13.45 -26.14
CA ASP A 109 17.46 13.31 -26.95
C ASP A 109 17.73 11.88 -27.44
N ALA A 110 17.40 10.87 -26.62
CA ALA A 110 17.61 9.47 -26.99
C ALA A 110 16.77 9.09 -28.22
N VAL A 111 15.49 9.47 -28.25
CA VAL A 111 14.61 9.25 -29.41
C VAL A 111 15.03 10.08 -30.61
N ALA A 112 15.46 11.33 -30.40
CA ALA A 112 16.05 12.15 -31.48
C ALA A 112 17.24 11.45 -32.16
N GLY A 113 18.07 10.74 -31.39
CA GLY A 113 19.18 9.94 -31.91
C GLY A 113 18.75 8.77 -32.82
N LEU A 114 17.51 8.30 -32.76
CA LEU A 114 17.00 7.25 -33.66
C LEU A 114 16.70 7.74 -35.06
N ALA A 115 16.51 9.05 -35.23
CA ALA A 115 16.05 9.63 -36.49
C ALA A 115 17.02 9.36 -37.65
N GLN A 116 18.33 9.32 -37.37
CA GLN A 116 19.34 8.96 -38.37
C GLN A 116 19.12 7.56 -38.94
N SER A 117 18.81 6.58 -38.07
CA SER A 117 18.51 5.21 -38.50
C SER A 117 17.18 5.06 -39.24
N LEU A 118 16.34 6.10 -39.19
CA LEU A 118 15.00 6.15 -39.78
C LEU A 118 14.94 7.08 -41.00
N ALA A 119 16.03 7.75 -41.35
CA ALA A 119 16.08 8.80 -42.37
C ALA A 119 15.00 9.90 -42.19
N LEU A 120 14.71 10.26 -40.93
CA LEU A 120 13.76 11.33 -40.59
C LEU A 120 14.51 12.59 -40.11
N PRO A 121 14.11 13.80 -40.54
CA PRO A 121 14.59 15.04 -39.93
C PRO A 121 14.16 15.15 -38.46
N VAL A 122 14.93 15.89 -37.66
CA VAL A 122 14.64 16.16 -36.25
C VAL A 122 14.64 17.65 -35.98
N GLU A 123 13.60 18.11 -35.28
CA GLU A 123 13.56 19.41 -34.63
C GLU A 123 13.57 19.21 -33.10
N LYS A 124 14.61 19.70 -32.42
CA LYS A 124 14.67 19.69 -30.95
C LYS A 124 14.07 20.97 -30.39
N ARG A 125 13.21 20.85 -29.37
CA ARG A 125 12.52 21.97 -28.72
C ARG A 125 12.56 21.85 -27.20
N ASN A 126 12.28 22.96 -26.53
CA ASN A 126 12.07 23.00 -25.08
C ASN A 126 10.59 23.10 -24.69
N GLN A 127 9.69 23.43 -25.63
CA GLN A 127 8.24 23.64 -25.42
C GLN A 127 7.42 23.22 -26.66
N LEU A 128 6.10 23.01 -26.51
CA LEU A 128 5.22 22.38 -27.51
C LEU A 128 5.18 23.13 -28.85
N GLY A 129 5.07 24.47 -28.84
CA GLY A 129 5.07 25.28 -30.05
C GLY A 129 4.00 24.87 -31.09
N THR A 130 4.09 25.40 -32.31
CA THR A 130 3.18 25.02 -33.40
C THR A 130 3.57 23.66 -33.99
N LEU A 131 2.57 22.81 -34.24
CA LEU A 131 2.73 21.49 -34.84
C LEU A 131 1.91 21.40 -36.14
N ASP A 132 2.48 20.75 -37.15
CA ASP A 132 1.79 20.41 -38.39
C ASP A 132 1.33 18.94 -38.36
N PRO A 133 0.02 18.67 -38.26
CA PRO A 133 -0.53 17.32 -38.15
C PRO A 133 -0.29 16.45 -39.38
N ARG A 134 0.14 16.99 -40.53
CA ARG A 134 0.41 16.19 -41.73
C ARG A 134 1.82 15.61 -41.76
N ARG A 135 2.77 16.21 -41.03
CA ARG A 135 4.19 15.85 -41.08
C ARG A 135 4.84 15.59 -39.71
N ASP A 136 4.40 16.28 -38.67
CA ASP A 136 5.09 16.27 -37.38
C ASP A 136 4.75 15.01 -36.58
N ILE A 137 5.78 14.35 -36.05
CA ILE A 137 5.68 13.29 -35.05
C ILE A 137 6.22 13.90 -33.76
N LEU A 138 5.31 14.22 -32.83
CA LEU A 138 5.66 14.78 -31.53
C LEU A 138 6.25 13.68 -30.64
N VAL A 139 7.42 13.94 -30.05
CA VAL A 139 8.00 13.13 -28.98
C VAL A 139 8.07 13.99 -27.72
N LEU A 140 7.14 13.78 -26.81
CA LEU A 140 6.95 14.57 -25.60
C LEU A 140 6.42 13.67 -24.48
N ASP A 141 7.11 13.66 -23.34
CA ASP A 141 6.65 13.00 -22.12
C ASP A 141 5.37 13.68 -21.60
N ALA A 142 4.37 12.89 -21.22
CA ALA A 142 3.08 13.40 -20.77
C ALA A 142 3.20 14.29 -19.51
N HIS A 143 4.21 14.06 -18.66
CA HIS A 143 4.48 14.88 -17.48
C HIS A 143 4.90 16.30 -17.82
N ALA A 144 5.40 16.52 -19.04
CA ALA A 144 5.81 17.83 -19.52
C ALA A 144 4.67 18.64 -20.20
N VAL A 145 3.47 18.06 -20.33
CA VAL A 145 2.29 18.75 -20.89
C VAL A 145 1.69 19.67 -19.82
N SER A 146 1.62 20.96 -20.11
CA SER A 146 0.95 21.94 -19.25
C SER A 146 -0.54 22.08 -19.60
N GLU A 147 -1.34 22.72 -18.75
CA GLU A 147 -2.74 23.03 -19.06
C GLU A 147 -2.89 23.90 -20.32
N GLY A 148 -1.95 24.82 -20.55
CA GLY A 148 -1.93 25.69 -21.74
C GLY A 148 -1.64 24.95 -23.05
N ASP A 149 -0.97 23.80 -22.98
CA ASP A 149 -0.65 22.96 -24.13
C ASP A 149 -1.86 22.15 -24.63
N VAL A 150 -2.83 21.87 -23.75
CA VAL A 150 -3.94 20.95 -24.00
C VAL A 150 -4.77 21.34 -25.23
N PRO A 151 -5.20 22.61 -25.44
CA PRO A 151 -6.00 22.96 -26.62
C PRO A 151 -5.26 22.69 -27.93
N ALA A 152 -3.97 23.03 -28.02
CA ALA A 152 -3.16 22.81 -29.21
C ALA A 152 -2.93 21.32 -29.47
N LEU A 153 -2.64 20.55 -28.42
CA LEU A 153 -2.44 19.10 -28.55
C LEU A 153 -3.72 18.38 -28.97
N LYS A 154 -4.88 18.77 -28.42
CA LYS A 154 -6.18 18.26 -28.84
C LYS A 154 -6.47 18.57 -30.30
N ALA A 155 -6.21 19.80 -30.74
CA ALA A 155 -6.41 20.19 -32.15
C ALA A 155 -5.49 19.39 -33.08
N PHE A 156 -4.22 19.22 -32.70
CA PHE A 156 -3.25 18.41 -33.45
C PHE A 156 -3.69 16.95 -33.59
N LEU A 157 -4.15 16.31 -32.51
CA LEU A 157 -4.64 14.93 -32.55
C LEU A 157 -5.92 14.79 -33.36
N LYS A 158 -6.89 15.71 -33.21
CA LYS A 158 -8.12 15.72 -34.03
C LYS A 158 -7.86 15.87 -35.53
N ALA A 159 -6.77 16.55 -35.89
CA ALA A 159 -6.33 16.70 -37.28
C ALA A 159 -5.49 15.52 -37.80
N GLY A 160 -5.38 14.42 -37.03
CA GLY A 160 -4.65 13.22 -37.42
C GLY A 160 -3.15 13.27 -37.08
N GLY A 161 -2.73 14.10 -36.13
CA GLY A 161 -1.33 14.18 -35.70
C GLY A 161 -0.75 12.88 -35.12
N ALA A 162 0.58 12.81 -34.98
CA ALA A 162 1.28 11.69 -34.35
C ALA A 162 1.97 12.09 -33.05
N TRP A 163 1.84 11.28 -32.00
CA TRP A 163 2.43 11.54 -30.69
C TRP A 163 2.97 10.27 -30.04
N LEU A 164 4.29 10.23 -29.84
CA LEU A 164 4.97 9.25 -29.01
C LEU A 164 5.18 9.84 -27.62
N THR A 165 4.63 9.19 -26.60
CA THR A 165 4.66 9.69 -25.23
C THR A 165 4.88 8.59 -24.21
N ALA A 166 5.03 9.00 -22.96
CA ALA A 166 5.15 8.12 -21.82
C ALA A 166 4.61 8.83 -20.57
N SER A 167 4.19 8.07 -19.56
CA SER A 167 3.81 8.60 -18.27
C SER A 167 3.92 7.56 -17.17
N THR A 168 4.41 7.97 -16.00
CA THR A 168 4.27 7.21 -14.75
C THR A 168 3.10 7.76 -13.93
N GLY A 169 1.89 7.21 -14.12
CA GLY A 169 0.64 7.75 -13.55
C GLY A 169 0.60 7.75 -12.01
N TRP A 170 0.89 6.62 -11.38
CA TRP A 170 0.91 6.48 -9.91
C TRP A 170 1.88 7.48 -9.24
N GLY A 171 3.06 7.69 -9.84
CA GLY A 171 4.05 8.64 -9.35
C GLY A 171 3.55 10.09 -9.45
N TRP A 172 2.78 10.40 -10.51
CA TRP A 172 2.13 11.71 -10.64
C TRP A 172 1.10 11.93 -9.53
N GLU A 173 0.26 10.94 -9.23
CA GLU A 173 -0.77 11.03 -8.17
C GLU A 173 -0.12 11.26 -6.80
N GLN A 174 0.97 10.55 -6.52
CA GLN A 174 1.70 10.69 -5.27
C GLN A 174 2.26 12.10 -5.08
N ILE A 175 2.87 12.68 -6.11
CA ILE A 175 3.48 14.02 -6.05
C ILE A 175 2.40 15.11 -5.98
N ASN A 176 1.35 14.99 -6.78
CA ASN A 176 0.35 16.05 -6.94
C ASN A 176 -0.84 15.94 -5.97
N ARG A 177 -0.95 14.82 -5.24
CA ARG A 177 -2.08 14.52 -4.33
C ARG A 177 -3.45 14.67 -5.02
N LYS A 178 -3.50 14.27 -6.30
CA LYS A 178 -4.68 14.29 -7.17
C LYS A 178 -4.77 12.97 -7.92
N THR A 179 -5.97 12.60 -8.33
CA THR A 179 -6.18 11.46 -9.23
C THR A 179 -5.67 11.76 -10.63
N VAL A 180 -5.14 10.74 -11.31
CA VAL A 180 -4.47 10.84 -12.63
C VAL A 180 -5.37 11.43 -13.71
N ILE A 181 -6.69 11.35 -13.54
CA ILE A 181 -7.69 11.97 -14.42
C ILE A 181 -7.56 13.51 -14.52
N HIS A 182 -6.85 14.14 -13.57
CA HIS A 182 -6.55 15.57 -13.55
C HIS A 182 -5.21 15.93 -14.22
N MET A 183 -4.43 14.96 -14.69
CA MET A 183 -3.20 15.22 -15.43
C MET A 183 -3.52 15.93 -16.76
N PRO A 184 -2.84 17.03 -17.14
CA PRO A 184 -3.18 17.78 -18.36
C PRO A 184 -3.18 16.92 -19.63
N ALA A 185 -2.18 16.05 -19.79
CA ALA A 185 -2.07 15.11 -20.91
C ALA A 185 -3.30 14.18 -21.07
N GLN A 186 -3.99 13.84 -19.97
CA GLN A 186 -5.15 12.95 -19.98
C GLN A 186 -6.25 13.47 -20.90
N ALA A 187 -6.48 14.79 -20.91
CA ALA A 187 -7.52 15.42 -21.71
C ALA A 187 -7.26 15.34 -23.23
N ALA A 188 -5.99 15.23 -23.64
CA ALA A 188 -5.61 15.04 -25.04
C ALA A 188 -5.65 13.56 -25.44
N LEU A 189 -5.15 12.66 -24.57
CA LEU A 189 -5.19 11.21 -24.82
C LEU A 189 -6.63 10.67 -24.93
N ALA A 190 -7.57 11.24 -24.18
CA ALA A 190 -8.98 10.87 -24.24
C ALA A 190 -9.60 11.06 -25.63
N GLU A 191 -9.11 12.01 -26.43
CA GLU A 191 -9.60 12.24 -27.81
C GLU A 191 -9.28 11.07 -28.76
N VAL A 192 -8.30 10.24 -28.40
CA VAL A 192 -7.87 9.07 -29.18
C VAL A 192 -8.12 7.76 -28.43
N GLY A 193 -9.00 7.76 -27.42
CA GLY A 193 -9.38 6.55 -26.69
C GLY A 193 -8.26 5.96 -25.81
N LEU A 194 -7.22 6.72 -25.49
CA LEU A 194 -6.13 6.30 -24.59
C LEU A 194 -6.25 7.02 -23.25
N ALA A 195 -5.72 6.40 -22.20
CA ALA A 195 -5.67 6.98 -20.87
C ALA A 195 -4.40 6.53 -20.12
N ILE A 196 -3.88 7.39 -19.24
CA ILE A 196 -2.85 7.03 -18.26
C ILE A 196 -3.53 6.43 -17.05
N GLY A 197 -3.06 5.27 -16.58
CA GLY A 197 -3.63 4.56 -15.46
C GLY A 197 -2.91 4.80 -14.13
N PRO A 198 -3.60 4.58 -13.00
CA PRO A 198 -3.07 4.85 -11.66
C PRO A 198 -2.35 3.65 -11.04
N SER A 199 -2.38 2.48 -11.69
CA SER A 199 -1.85 1.24 -11.12
C SER A 199 -0.36 1.08 -11.42
N THR A 200 0.30 0.19 -10.68
CA THR A 200 1.67 -0.25 -10.95
C THR A 200 1.67 -1.59 -11.67
N ILE A 201 2.73 -1.86 -12.41
CA ILE A 201 2.99 -3.17 -13.03
C ILE A 201 3.96 -3.98 -12.17
N ASP A 202 3.70 -5.27 -12.06
CA ASP A 202 4.57 -6.20 -11.36
C ASP A 202 5.74 -6.64 -12.25
N ALA A 203 6.91 -6.80 -11.63
CA ALA A 203 8.08 -7.35 -12.28
C ALA A 203 7.97 -8.87 -12.46
N ASP A 204 8.53 -9.42 -13.54
CA ASP A 204 9.01 -10.79 -13.46
C ASP A 204 10.26 -10.85 -12.55
N GLN A 205 10.65 -12.05 -12.12
CA GLN A 205 11.78 -12.23 -11.19
C GLN A 205 13.12 -11.69 -11.72
N ASN A 206 13.20 -11.35 -13.00
CA ASN A 206 14.43 -10.89 -13.68
C ASN A 206 14.38 -9.39 -14.03
N GLY A 207 13.33 -8.66 -13.62
CA GLY A 207 13.17 -7.25 -13.95
C GLY A 207 12.86 -6.97 -15.42
N MET A 208 12.29 -7.96 -16.12
CA MET A 208 11.97 -7.90 -17.55
C MET A 208 10.45 -8.07 -17.78
N VAL A 209 10.01 -7.68 -18.98
CA VAL A 209 8.66 -7.93 -19.49
C VAL A 209 8.78 -8.68 -20.80
N VAL A 210 8.36 -9.94 -20.82
CA VAL A 210 8.31 -10.77 -22.02
C VAL A 210 7.10 -10.35 -22.87
N ILE A 211 7.36 -10.07 -24.15
CA ILE A 211 6.31 -9.70 -25.10
C ILE A 211 5.42 -10.93 -25.37
N GLN A 212 4.12 -10.74 -25.24
CA GLN A 212 3.10 -11.73 -25.52
C GLN A 212 2.00 -11.11 -26.40
N PRO A 213 1.28 -11.93 -27.19
CA PRO A 213 0.15 -11.45 -27.97
C PRO A 213 -0.87 -10.74 -27.07
N SER A 214 -1.28 -9.54 -27.47
CA SER A 214 -2.36 -8.84 -26.81
C SER A 214 -3.72 -9.44 -27.20
N LEU A 215 -4.59 -9.65 -26.23
CA LEU A 215 -5.98 -10.08 -26.44
C LEU A 215 -6.92 -8.86 -26.45
N PRO A 216 -8.10 -8.95 -27.10
CA PRO A 216 -9.14 -7.92 -27.02
C PRO A 216 -9.49 -7.53 -25.58
N LEU A 217 -9.51 -8.50 -24.66
CA LEU A 217 -9.81 -8.26 -23.24
C LEU A 217 -8.85 -7.27 -22.57
N HIS A 218 -7.62 -7.09 -23.09
CA HIS A 218 -6.65 -6.13 -22.56
C HIS A 218 -6.97 -4.68 -22.96
N ALA A 219 -8.04 -4.45 -23.74
CA ALA A 219 -8.64 -3.14 -23.92
C ALA A 219 -9.87 -2.98 -23.01
N ALA A 220 -9.86 -1.97 -22.14
CA ALA A 220 -10.92 -1.75 -21.16
C ALA A 220 -12.31 -1.58 -21.80
N TYR A 221 -12.39 -0.95 -22.99
CA TYR A 221 -13.68 -0.81 -23.68
C TYR A 221 -14.23 -2.13 -24.26
N GLN A 222 -13.40 -3.16 -24.42
CA GLN A 222 -13.79 -4.49 -24.92
C GLN A 222 -13.92 -5.51 -23.78
N ALA A 223 -13.26 -5.29 -22.64
CA ALA A 223 -13.29 -6.19 -21.48
C ALA A 223 -14.70 -6.50 -20.95
N TRP A 224 -15.70 -5.65 -21.26
CA TRP A 224 -17.10 -5.88 -20.92
C TRP A 224 -17.66 -7.23 -21.38
N ASP A 225 -17.23 -7.71 -22.54
CA ASP A 225 -17.77 -8.92 -23.17
C ASP A 225 -17.30 -10.19 -22.45
N GLU A 226 -16.21 -10.08 -21.69
CA GLU A 226 -15.57 -11.19 -20.99
C GLU A 226 -15.98 -11.30 -19.50
N LEU A 227 -16.72 -10.32 -18.96
CA LEU A 227 -17.06 -10.26 -17.53
C LEU A 227 -17.95 -11.41 -17.02
N ASN A 228 -18.55 -12.18 -17.92
CA ASN A 228 -19.40 -13.32 -17.59
C ASN A 228 -18.80 -14.67 -18.03
N GLY A 229 -17.60 -14.67 -18.63
CA GLY A 229 -16.91 -15.86 -19.12
C GLY A 229 -15.77 -16.32 -18.21
N ASP A 230 -14.96 -17.26 -18.70
CA ASP A 230 -13.79 -17.78 -17.97
C ASP A 230 -12.74 -16.70 -17.69
N GLN A 231 -12.74 -15.62 -18.47
CA GLN A 231 -11.84 -14.47 -18.32
C GLN A 231 -12.42 -13.35 -17.43
N ALA A 232 -13.53 -13.58 -16.70
CA ALA A 232 -14.19 -12.56 -15.89
C ALA A 232 -13.26 -11.88 -14.87
N GLY A 233 -12.36 -12.65 -14.25
CA GLY A 233 -11.35 -12.13 -13.33
C GLY A 233 -10.40 -11.14 -14.01
N PRO A 234 -9.58 -11.59 -14.98
CA PRO A 234 -8.70 -10.71 -15.75
C PRO A 234 -9.41 -9.53 -16.42
N ALA A 235 -10.60 -9.75 -16.98
CA ALA A 235 -11.39 -8.69 -17.61
C ALA A 235 -11.83 -7.62 -16.59
N SER A 236 -12.19 -8.02 -15.36
CA SER A 236 -12.52 -7.07 -14.30
C SER A 236 -11.32 -6.20 -13.92
N VAL A 237 -10.10 -6.76 -13.90
CA VAL A 237 -8.87 -6.00 -13.61
C VAL A 237 -8.61 -4.94 -14.68
N VAL A 238 -8.70 -5.32 -15.96
CA VAL A 238 -8.50 -4.38 -17.09
C VAL A 238 -9.54 -3.27 -17.08
N LEU A 239 -10.80 -3.63 -16.89
CA LEU A 239 -11.88 -2.65 -16.89
C LEU A 239 -11.81 -1.70 -15.69
N LEU A 240 -11.46 -2.21 -14.50
CA LEU A 240 -11.27 -1.39 -13.30
C LEU A 240 -10.14 -0.37 -13.48
N ASP A 241 -8.98 -0.78 -14.01
CA ASP A 241 -7.89 0.15 -14.31
C ASP A 241 -8.33 1.22 -15.32
N GLY A 242 -9.02 0.81 -16.39
CA GLY A 242 -9.58 1.73 -17.38
C GLY A 242 -10.60 2.72 -16.81
N LEU A 243 -11.49 2.28 -15.91
CA LEU A 243 -12.49 3.14 -15.26
C LEU A 243 -11.84 4.17 -14.32
N ARG A 244 -10.80 3.78 -13.58
CA ARG A 244 -10.01 4.69 -12.73
C ARG A 244 -9.18 5.69 -13.53
N SER A 245 -8.97 5.41 -14.82
CA SER A 245 -8.18 6.24 -15.73
C SER A 245 -9.02 7.31 -16.45
N VAL A 246 -10.34 7.34 -16.30
CA VAL A 246 -11.22 8.22 -17.08
C VAL A 246 -12.12 9.09 -16.21
N ARG A 247 -12.59 10.20 -16.78
CA ARG A 247 -13.49 11.13 -16.09
C ARG A 247 -14.87 10.53 -15.85
N PRO A 248 -15.63 11.00 -14.83
CA PRO A 248 -16.95 10.49 -14.50
C PRO A 248 -18.02 10.58 -15.60
N ASP A 249 -17.83 11.43 -16.62
CA ASP A 249 -18.71 11.61 -17.78
C ASP A 249 -18.35 10.72 -18.98
N HIS A 250 -17.27 9.94 -18.87
CA HIS A 250 -16.79 9.05 -19.91
C HIS A 250 -17.81 7.93 -20.24
N PRO A 251 -17.95 7.50 -21.50
CA PRO A 251 -18.90 6.45 -21.89
C PRO A 251 -18.80 5.15 -21.10
N LEU A 252 -17.59 4.69 -20.75
CA LEU A 252 -17.41 3.49 -19.91
C LEU A 252 -18.06 3.61 -18.53
N VAL A 253 -17.94 4.79 -17.89
CA VAL A 253 -18.53 5.05 -16.58
C VAL A 253 -20.06 5.14 -16.70
N LYS A 254 -20.56 5.79 -17.75
CA LYS A 254 -22.00 5.86 -18.04
C LYS A 254 -22.60 4.47 -18.26
N GLU A 255 -21.91 3.60 -18.99
CA GLU A 255 -22.36 2.22 -19.21
C GLU A 255 -22.35 1.40 -17.92
N LEU A 256 -21.31 1.52 -17.09
CA LEU A 256 -21.27 0.88 -15.78
C LEU A 256 -22.46 1.31 -14.91
N ARG A 257 -22.72 2.62 -14.81
CA ARG A 257 -23.88 3.15 -14.06
C ARG A 257 -25.20 2.60 -14.58
N ARG A 258 -25.38 2.53 -15.90
CA ARG A 258 -26.59 1.98 -16.52
C ARG A 258 -26.78 0.50 -16.17
N ARG A 259 -25.71 -0.31 -16.20
CA ARG A 259 -25.78 -1.73 -15.81
C ARG A 259 -26.09 -1.89 -14.33
N ASP A 260 -25.46 -1.08 -13.49
CA ASP A 260 -25.64 -1.11 -12.04
C ASP A 260 -27.08 -0.76 -11.61
N GLN A 261 -27.71 0.23 -12.26
CA GLN A 261 -29.10 0.62 -11.99
C GLN A 261 -30.11 -0.53 -12.09
N THR A 262 -29.84 -1.52 -12.94
CA THR A 262 -30.73 -2.68 -13.15
C THR A 262 -30.30 -3.93 -12.37
N ALA A 263 -29.17 -3.88 -11.69
CA ALA A 263 -28.55 -5.04 -11.07
C ALA A 263 -28.99 -5.23 -9.61
N PRO A 264 -29.01 -6.48 -9.09
CA PRO A 264 -29.30 -6.73 -7.69
C PRO A 264 -28.35 -5.99 -6.73
N ALA A 265 -28.82 -5.75 -5.50
CA ALA A 265 -28.02 -5.14 -4.45
C ALA A 265 -26.72 -5.93 -4.19
N LEU A 266 -25.57 -5.26 -4.28
CA LEU A 266 -24.27 -5.88 -4.06
C LEU A 266 -24.03 -6.07 -2.55
N ARG A 267 -23.86 -7.33 -2.13
CA ARG A 267 -23.62 -7.71 -0.73
C ARG A 267 -22.30 -8.46 -0.64
N ILE A 268 -21.33 -7.89 0.07
CA ILE A 268 -19.99 -8.46 0.25
C ILE A 268 -19.69 -8.48 1.75
N GLY A 269 -19.39 -9.65 2.30
CA GLY A 269 -19.10 -9.84 3.71
C GLY A 269 -18.58 -11.24 4.01
N PRO A 270 -18.27 -11.56 5.28
CA PRO A 270 -17.65 -12.83 5.66
C PRO A 270 -18.45 -14.05 5.16
N ASP A 271 -19.79 -13.95 5.21
CA ASP A 271 -20.74 -14.97 4.77
C ASP A 271 -21.20 -14.83 3.31
N ALA A 272 -20.74 -13.79 2.61
CA ALA A 272 -21.10 -13.47 1.23
C ALA A 272 -19.86 -12.99 0.46
N LYS A 273 -18.90 -13.90 0.29
CA LYS A 273 -17.61 -13.58 -0.34
C LYS A 273 -17.76 -13.36 -1.86
N LEU A 274 -17.03 -12.38 -2.41
CA LEU A 274 -17.07 -12.06 -3.84
C LEU A 274 -15.81 -12.55 -4.59
N PRO A 275 -15.88 -13.66 -5.33
CA PRO A 275 -14.74 -14.21 -6.09
C PRO A 275 -14.48 -13.46 -7.40
N ALA A 276 -13.27 -13.60 -7.94
CA ALA A 276 -12.84 -13.00 -9.22
C ALA A 276 -13.72 -13.37 -10.42
N ARG A 277 -14.32 -14.56 -10.41
CA ARG A 277 -15.24 -15.00 -11.48
C ARG A 277 -16.54 -14.17 -11.57
N GLN A 278 -16.88 -13.39 -10.55
CA GLN A 278 -18.00 -12.44 -10.57
C GLN A 278 -17.50 -11.06 -11.02
N GLY A 279 -16.95 -10.98 -12.23
CA GLY A 279 -16.22 -9.82 -12.73
C GLY A 279 -17.06 -8.54 -12.76
N LEU A 280 -18.32 -8.64 -13.21
CA LEU A 280 -19.23 -7.48 -13.22
C LEU A 280 -19.46 -6.90 -11.83
N ASP A 281 -19.71 -7.75 -10.82
CA ASP A 281 -19.94 -7.30 -9.45
C ASP A 281 -18.67 -6.69 -8.82
N ARG A 282 -17.48 -7.18 -9.19
CA ARG A 282 -16.21 -6.55 -8.79
C ARG A 282 -16.06 -5.15 -9.38
N VAL A 283 -16.45 -4.97 -10.65
CA VAL A 283 -16.44 -3.67 -11.32
C VAL A 283 -17.47 -2.72 -10.70
N ARG A 284 -18.67 -3.22 -10.37
CA ARG A 284 -19.71 -2.46 -9.67
C ARG A 284 -19.29 -2.03 -8.27
N ALA A 285 -18.57 -2.87 -7.53
CA ALA A 285 -18.03 -2.50 -6.22
C ALA A 285 -17.17 -1.23 -6.29
N HIS A 286 -16.39 -1.05 -7.34
CA HIS A 286 -15.61 0.18 -7.52
C HIS A 286 -16.51 1.40 -7.75
N LEU A 287 -17.53 1.29 -8.62
CA LEU A 287 -18.52 2.36 -8.78
C LEU A 287 -19.17 2.74 -7.44
N HIS A 288 -19.55 1.73 -6.65
CA HIS A 288 -20.13 1.95 -5.33
C HIS A 288 -19.15 2.62 -4.36
N ASN A 289 -17.85 2.29 -4.40
CA ASN A 289 -16.85 2.94 -3.56
C ASN A 289 -16.72 4.44 -3.88
N GLU A 290 -16.75 4.80 -5.16
CA GLU A 290 -16.60 6.19 -5.59
C GLU A 290 -17.91 6.99 -5.45
N SER A 291 -19.07 6.35 -5.54
CA SER A 291 -20.36 7.05 -5.65
C SER A 291 -20.78 7.83 -4.41
N TRP A 292 -20.38 7.40 -3.21
CA TRP A 292 -20.70 8.10 -1.97
C TRP A 292 -19.59 9.04 -1.50
N ARG A 293 -18.35 8.83 -1.97
CA ARG A 293 -17.20 9.63 -1.56
C ARG A 293 -17.33 11.03 -2.18
N GLY A 294 -17.47 12.03 -1.32
CA GLY A 294 -17.67 13.42 -1.72
C GLY A 294 -19.13 13.84 -1.88
N LEU A 295 -20.11 12.95 -1.65
CA LEU A 295 -21.50 13.37 -1.51
C LEU A 295 -21.69 14.21 -0.24
N PRO A 296 -22.63 15.18 -0.27
CA PRO A 296 -23.18 15.76 0.95
C PRO A 296 -23.69 14.67 1.89
N ALA A 297 -23.49 14.86 3.20
CA ALA A 297 -23.77 13.83 4.19
C ALA A 297 -25.22 13.33 4.17
N ASP A 298 -26.18 14.20 3.90
CA ASP A 298 -27.61 13.92 3.78
C ASP A 298 -28.00 13.12 2.52
N GLN A 299 -27.07 12.95 1.57
CA GLN A 299 -27.26 12.16 0.35
C GLN A 299 -26.58 10.79 0.40
N VAL A 300 -25.74 10.54 1.42
CA VAL A 300 -25.07 9.24 1.57
C VAL A 300 -26.07 8.20 2.06
N GLN A 301 -26.18 7.10 1.33
CA GLN A 301 -27.03 5.97 1.69
C GLN A 301 -26.19 4.82 2.27
N ALA A 302 -26.82 3.99 3.12
CA ALA A 302 -26.21 2.78 3.63
C ALA A 302 -25.95 1.79 2.49
N HIS A 303 -24.71 1.36 2.31
CA HIS A 303 -24.37 0.31 1.37
C HIS A 303 -24.88 -1.05 1.91
N PRO A 304 -25.46 -1.92 1.08
CA PRO A 304 -26.01 -3.20 1.54
C PRO A 304 -25.01 -4.11 2.27
N SER A 305 -23.72 -4.05 1.91
CA SER A 305 -22.63 -4.76 2.61
C SER A 305 -22.41 -4.30 4.06
N ALA A 306 -22.80 -3.07 4.42
CA ALA A 306 -22.53 -2.50 5.75
C ALA A 306 -23.12 -3.33 6.89
N SER A 307 -24.27 -3.97 6.66
CA SER A 307 -24.91 -4.87 7.64
C SER A 307 -24.13 -6.17 7.85
N LEU A 308 -23.34 -6.60 6.85
CA LEU A 308 -22.51 -7.81 6.93
C LEU A 308 -21.15 -7.50 7.55
N TYR A 309 -20.58 -6.35 7.21
CA TYR A 309 -19.32 -5.87 7.75
C TYR A 309 -19.18 -4.35 7.49
N PRO A 310 -18.79 -3.52 8.47
CA PRO A 310 -18.40 -3.85 9.84
C PRO A 310 -19.57 -4.08 10.81
N GLY A 311 -20.81 -4.14 10.33
CA GLY A 311 -22.02 -4.33 11.15
C GLY A 311 -22.79 -3.04 11.36
N GLN A 312 -23.83 -3.06 12.21
CA GLN A 312 -24.62 -1.88 12.60
C GLN A 312 -24.90 -1.94 14.11
N ALA A 313 -24.96 -0.78 14.75
CA ALA A 313 -25.50 -0.67 16.10
C ALA A 313 -27.02 -0.84 16.07
N THR A 314 -27.57 -1.68 16.97
CA THR A 314 -29.00 -2.01 17.04
C THR A 314 -29.60 -1.64 18.40
N GLY A 315 -30.94 -1.51 18.46
CA GLY A 315 -31.71 -1.40 19.71
C GLY A 315 -31.84 0.00 20.32
N THR A 316 -30.78 0.82 20.36
CA THR A 316 -30.83 2.18 20.92
C THR A 316 -30.76 3.23 19.81
N ALA A 317 -31.58 4.28 19.87
CA ALA A 317 -31.52 5.38 18.91
C ALA A 317 -30.17 6.13 18.98
N PRO A 318 -29.65 6.63 17.85
CA PRO A 318 -28.46 7.47 17.86
C PRO A 318 -28.71 8.72 18.70
N ALA A 319 -27.72 9.10 19.51
CA ALA A 319 -27.82 10.16 20.49
C ALA A 319 -26.76 11.25 20.28
N SER A 320 -26.78 12.25 21.16
CA SER A 320 -25.73 13.24 21.28
C SER A 320 -24.82 12.88 22.45
N ALA A 321 -23.52 12.88 22.20
CA ALA A 321 -22.49 12.58 23.17
C ALA A 321 -21.44 13.68 23.18
N THR A 322 -21.05 14.14 24.36
CA THR A 322 -19.91 15.06 24.51
C THR A 322 -18.68 14.29 24.96
N ARG A 323 -17.55 14.54 24.31
CA ARG A 323 -16.25 13.95 24.64
C ARG A 323 -15.23 15.05 24.92
N THR A 324 -14.34 14.79 25.86
CA THR A 324 -13.20 15.64 26.15
C THR A 324 -11.95 14.90 25.72
N LEU A 325 -11.30 15.38 24.67
CA LEU A 325 -10.08 14.81 24.13
C LEU A 325 -8.87 15.54 24.71
N GLN A 326 -8.19 14.92 25.67
CA GLN A 326 -6.85 15.35 26.10
C GLN A 326 -5.84 15.19 24.95
N GLY A 327 -6.06 14.16 24.14
CA GLY A 327 -5.59 13.97 22.76
C GLY A 327 -4.12 13.64 22.56
N GLN A 328 -3.86 12.95 21.44
CA GLN A 328 -2.54 12.57 20.94
C GLN A 328 -2.45 12.89 19.44
N ALA A 329 -1.24 12.84 18.89
CA ALA A 329 -1.06 12.76 17.45
C ALA A 329 -1.71 11.48 16.91
N GLY A 330 -2.20 11.52 15.66
CA GLY A 330 -2.92 10.42 15.04
C GLY A 330 -4.38 10.33 15.49
N TRP A 331 -4.87 9.11 15.69
CA TRP A 331 -6.29 8.85 15.94
C TRP A 331 -6.64 8.96 17.41
N ASN A 332 -7.70 9.72 17.70
CA ASN A 332 -8.27 9.89 19.03
C ASN A 332 -9.62 9.18 19.09
N SER A 333 -9.70 8.15 19.94
CA SER A 333 -10.89 7.34 20.14
C SER A 333 -12.01 8.14 20.81
N THR A 334 -13.23 7.99 20.31
CA THR A 334 -14.40 8.69 20.85
C THR A 334 -15.33 7.79 21.65
N GLY A 335 -15.17 6.47 21.56
CA GLY A 335 -16.11 5.49 22.12
C GLY A 335 -17.49 5.54 21.46
N LEU A 336 -17.58 6.06 20.23
CA LEU A 336 -18.83 6.19 19.49
C LEU A 336 -18.75 5.45 18.14
N TYR A 337 -19.92 5.05 17.65
CA TYR A 337 -20.11 4.33 16.41
C TYR A 337 -21.13 5.04 15.51
N ALA A 338 -20.78 5.23 14.23
CA ALA A 338 -21.69 5.72 13.20
C ALA A 338 -22.34 4.55 12.48
N ASN A 339 -23.67 4.53 12.40
CA ASN A 339 -24.37 3.60 11.52
C ASN A 339 -24.23 4.02 10.05
N ALA A 340 -24.35 3.05 9.15
CA ALA A 340 -24.20 3.30 7.72
C ALA A 340 -25.32 4.21 7.20
N GLY A 341 -24.97 5.19 6.36
CA GLY A 341 -25.89 6.16 5.77
C GLY A 341 -26.51 7.15 6.78
N VAL A 342 -26.15 7.09 8.06
CA VAL A 342 -26.66 8.02 9.08
C VAL A 342 -25.66 9.17 9.24
N PRO A 343 -26.05 10.44 8.97
CA PRO A 343 -25.17 11.57 9.19
C PRO A 343 -24.81 11.75 10.65
N ILE A 344 -23.51 11.95 10.93
CA ILE A 344 -23.03 12.43 12.22
C ILE A 344 -22.61 13.88 12.11
N THR A 345 -22.80 14.64 13.19
CA THR A 345 -22.34 16.03 13.27
C THR A 345 -21.36 16.17 14.41
N VAL A 346 -20.14 16.59 14.09
CA VAL A 346 -19.09 16.91 15.05
C VAL A 346 -19.05 18.42 15.24
N GLN A 347 -19.22 18.86 16.48
CA GLN A 347 -19.22 20.27 16.86
C GLN A 347 -18.14 20.55 17.91
N PHE A 348 -17.22 21.44 17.56
CA PHE A 348 -16.20 22.00 18.44
C PHE A 348 -16.74 23.24 19.16
N ALA A 349 -16.02 23.71 20.19
CA ALA A 349 -16.39 24.93 20.90
C ALA A 349 -16.23 26.20 20.05
N SER A 350 -15.35 26.17 19.04
CA SER A 350 -15.13 27.27 18.09
C SER A 350 -14.45 26.74 16.82
N ALA A 351 -14.47 27.52 15.74
CA ALA A 351 -13.73 27.20 14.52
C ALA A 351 -12.21 27.13 14.73
N ALA A 352 -11.66 27.93 15.66
CA ALA A 352 -10.24 27.87 16.01
C ALA A 352 -9.88 26.52 16.68
N ALA A 353 -10.75 26.01 17.56
CA ALA A 353 -10.56 24.70 18.20
C ALA A 353 -10.68 23.51 17.21
N ALA A 354 -11.36 23.74 16.08
CA ALA A 354 -11.58 22.77 15.03
C ALA A 354 -10.39 22.64 14.05
N GLN A 355 -9.50 23.64 14.01
CA GLN A 355 -8.40 23.69 13.05
C GLN A 355 -7.45 22.47 13.18
N GLY A 356 -7.09 21.88 12.03
CA GLY A 356 -6.17 20.75 11.95
C GLY A 356 -6.78 19.39 12.28
N TRP A 357 -8.05 19.33 12.68
CA TRP A 357 -8.76 18.07 12.92
C TRP A 357 -9.37 17.49 11.65
N ARG A 358 -9.46 16.17 11.63
CA ARG A 358 -10.15 15.37 10.62
C ARG A 358 -11.08 14.39 11.33
N ILE A 359 -12.22 14.08 10.73
CA ILE A 359 -13.18 13.08 11.22
C ILE A 359 -12.92 11.79 10.46
N ARG A 360 -12.69 10.68 11.16
CA ARG A 360 -12.56 9.37 10.54
C ARG A 360 -13.69 8.45 11.01
N ILE A 361 -14.28 7.70 10.08
CA ILE A 361 -15.23 6.63 10.38
C ILE A 361 -14.65 5.32 9.86
N GLY A 362 -14.47 4.34 10.75
CA GLY A 362 -13.92 3.01 10.46
C GLY A 362 -12.50 2.80 10.98
N SER A 363 -12.29 1.72 11.75
CA SER A 363 -10.96 1.27 12.22
C SER A 363 -10.17 0.54 11.14
N HIS A 364 -10.85 -0.19 10.26
CA HIS A 364 -10.28 -1.01 9.20
C HIS A 364 -9.74 -0.14 8.05
N SER A 365 -8.48 0.30 8.14
CA SER A 365 -7.82 1.12 7.12
C SER A 365 -7.36 0.35 5.89
N ASP A 366 -7.33 -0.98 5.98
CA ASP A 366 -6.85 -1.82 4.89
C ASP A 366 -7.77 -1.78 3.68
N GLN A 367 -7.15 -1.55 2.53
CA GLN A 367 -7.77 -1.77 1.23
C GLN A 367 -7.41 -3.18 0.74
N VAL A 368 -8.42 -3.97 0.37
CA VAL A 368 -8.24 -5.39 -0.01
C VAL A 368 -8.61 -5.68 -1.47
N TRP A 369 -8.48 -4.68 -2.34
CA TRP A 369 -8.86 -4.77 -3.75
C TRP A 369 -8.16 -5.91 -4.52
N HIS A 370 -6.92 -6.24 -4.16
CA HIS A 370 -6.11 -7.31 -4.76
C HIS A 370 -6.54 -8.73 -4.35
N HIS A 371 -7.32 -8.88 -3.28
CA HIS A 371 -7.73 -10.20 -2.81
C HIS A 371 -8.72 -10.90 -3.73
N ASN A 372 -8.68 -12.24 -3.69
CA ASN A 372 -9.66 -13.12 -4.31
C ASN A 372 -9.90 -14.37 -3.43
N PRO A 373 -11.12 -14.59 -2.89
CA PRO A 373 -12.27 -13.69 -2.96
C PRO A 373 -12.15 -12.49 -2.02
N TRP A 374 -13.01 -11.48 -2.20
CA TRP A 374 -13.22 -10.43 -1.19
C TRP A 374 -14.16 -10.95 -0.10
N SER A 375 -13.70 -10.95 1.16
CA SER A 375 -14.48 -11.38 2.34
C SER A 375 -15.13 -10.21 3.09
N ARG A 376 -14.91 -8.98 2.64
CA ARG A 376 -15.67 -7.78 3.00
C ARG A 376 -15.63 -6.82 1.83
N PHE A 377 -16.43 -5.75 1.88
CA PHE A 377 -16.27 -4.69 0.90
C PHE A 377 -14.83 -4.14 0.95
N PRO A 378 -14.16 -3.90 -0.21
CA PRO A 378 -12.71 -3.72 -0.20
C PRO A 378 -12.17 -2.51 0.56
N GLN A 379 -12.97 -1.45 0.69
CA GLN A 379 -12.63 -0.25 1.43
C GLN A 379 -13.87 0.28 2.16
N ILE A 380 -13.81 0.32 3.49
CA ILE A 380 -14.97 0.63 4.35
C ILE A 380 -14.74 1.82 5.27
N ASP A 381 -13.55 2.41 5.23
CA ASP A 381 -13.22 3.63 5.97
C ASP A 381 -13.28 4.89 5.10
N ALA A 382 -13.43 6.02 5.78
CA ALA A 382 -13.25 7.34 5.19
C ALA A 382 -12.84 8.38 6.24
N GLU A 383 -12.22 9.44 5.74
CA GLU A 383 -11.78 10.58 6.52
C GLU A 383 -12.19 11.89 5.84
N TRP A 384 -12.58 12.88 6.63
CA TRP A 384 -13.01 14.20 6.17
C TRP A 384 -12.28 15.30 6.93
N PRO A 385 -11.83 16.38 6.28
CA PRO A 385 -11.35 17.55 6.98
C PRO A 385 -12.48 18.20 7.78
N VAL A 386 -12.18 18.68 8.98
CA VAL A 386 -13.09 19.56 9.71
C VAL A 386 -12.97 20.96 9.12
N THR A 387 -14.05 21.48 8.54
CA THR A 387 -14.03 22.73 7.76
C THR A 387 -14.53 23.95 8.52
N GLY A 388 -14.99 23.77 9.76
CA GLY A 388 -15.48 24.84 10.62
C GLY A 388 -15.87 24.32 11.99
N GLU A 389 -16.53 25.15 12.80
CA GLU A 389 -17.00 24.77 14.14
C GLU A 389 -17.87 23.50 14.12
N ARG A 390 -18.70 23.36 13.10
CA ARG A 390 -19.58 22.21 12.87
C ARG A 390 -19.26 21.58 11.53
N THR A 391 -19.02 20.27 11.52
CA THR A 391 -18.86 19.48 10.30
C THR A 391 -19.76 18.26 10.38
N THR A 392 -20.54 18.03 9.31
CA THR A 392 -21.48 16.91 9.19
C THR A 392 -20.98 15.97 8.10
N VAL A 393 -20.86 14.68 8.43
CA VAL A 393 -20.35 13.64 7.52
C VAL A 393 -21.18 12.37 7.64
N ALA A 394 -21.15 11.52 6.62
CA ALA A 394 -21.82 10.23 6.63
C ALA A 394 -20.96 9.20 5.89
N SER A 395 -20.94 7.96 6.39
CA SER A 395 -20.25 6.83 5.77
C SER A 395 -21.27 5.84 5.22
N ALA A 396 -21.07 5.35 4.00
CA ALA A 396 -21.90 4.29 3.43
C ALA A 396 -21.75 2.95 4.17
N PHE A 397 -20.68 2.77 4.96
CA PHE A 397 -20.40 1.53 5.69
C PHE A 397 -20.56 1.64 7.21
N GLY A 398 -20.51 2.87 7.75
CA GLY A 398 -20.46 3.08 9.20
C GLY A 398 -19.12 2.65 9.80
N GLY A 399 -19.03 2.66 11.13
CA GLY A 399 -17.80 2.32 11.85
C GLY A 399 -17.58 3.12 13.14
N LEU A 400 -16.54 2.76 13.89
CA LEU A 400 -16.07 3.56 15.03
C LEU A 400 -15.65 4.96 14.55
N ILE A 401 -15.95 5.97 15.35
CA ILE A 401 -15.69 7.38 15.07
C ILE A 401 -14.39 7.79 15.75
N TYR A 402 -13.49 8.40 14.99
CA TYR A 402 -12.23 8.96 15.49
C TYR A 402 -12.11 10.43 15.11
N LEU A 403 -11.42 11.20 15.96
CA LEU A 403 -10.90 12.51 15.58
C LEU A 403 -9.39 12.40 15.38
N VAL A 404 -8.92 12.82 14.21
CA VAL A 404 -7.54 12.63 13.75
C VAL A 404 -6.86 13.98 13.64
N ARG A 405 -5.60 14.06 14.06
CA ARG A 405 -4.74 15.25 13.90
C ARG A 405 -3.28 14.83 13.78
N ASP A 406 -2.46 15.61 13.09
CA ASP A 406 -1.06 15.23 12.82
C ASP A 406 -0.15 15.40 14.05
N GLU A 407 -0.35 16.45 14.84
CA GLU A 407 0.38 16.71 16.09
C GLU A 407 -0.52 16.49 17.31
N ALA A 408 -0.03 16.46 18.55
CA ALA A 408 -0.90 16.40 19.72
C ALA A 408 -1.55 17.76 20.03
N PRO A 409 -2.76 17.84 20.65
CA PRO A 409 -3.32 19.11 21.09
C PRO A 409 -2.49 19.74 22.19
N THR A 410 -2.40 21.07 22.18
CA THR A 410 -1.79 21.84 23.28
C THR A 410 -2.68 21.92 24.52
N SER A 411 -3.98 21.63 24.37
CA SER A 411 -4.96 21.63 25.46
C SER A 411 -6.12 20.68 25.14
N ALA A 412 -6.86 20.29 26.18
CA ALA A 412 -8.03 19.43 26.04
C ALA A 412 -9.08 20.06 25.12
N VAL A 413 -9.58 19.28 24.17
CA VAL A 413 -10.63 19.73 23.24
C VAL A 413 -11.95 19.06 23.59
N ARG A 414 -12.95 19.87 23.91
CA ARG A 414 -14.34 19.40 24.13
C ARG A 414 -15.07 19.39 22.79
N VAL A 415 -15.64 18.23 22.46
CA VAL A 415 -16.36 18.02 21.19
C VAL A 415 -17.71 17.37 21.45
N THR A 416 -18.75 17.86 20.79
CA THR A 416 -20.09 17.25 20.81
C THR A 416 -20.31 16.52 19.50
N ILE A 417 -20.62 15.23 19.57
CA ILE A 417 -20.91 14.37 18.43
C ILE A 417 -22.39 14.00 18.50
N ARG A 418 -23.14 14.26 17.42
CA ARG A 418 -24.58 13.97 17.30
C ARG A 418 -24.80 12.92 16.22
N GLY A 419 -25.82 12.09 16.38
CA GLY A 419 -26.19 11.06 15.39
C GLY A 419 -25.41 9.75 15.52
N ALA A 420 -24.73 9.54 16.64
CA ALA A 420 -23.88 8.37 16.89
C ALA A 420 -24.43 7.48 18.01
N HIS A 421 -24.02 6.21 18.01
CA HIS A 421 -24.31 5.25 19.06
C HIS A 421 -23.11 5.09 19.99
N GLU A 422 -23.35 4.77 21.26
CA GLU A 422 -22.28 4.35 22.17
C GLU A 422 -21.68 3.01 21.71
N ALA A 423 -20.35 2.91 21.78
CA ALA A 423 -19.60 1.68 21.54
C ALA A 423 -18.88 1.27 22.84
N PRO A 424 -18.66 -0.03 23.09
CA PRO A 424 -17.83 -0.46 24.20
C PRO A 424 -16.43 0.16 24.14
N HIS A 425 -16.10 1.02 25.10
CA HIS A 425 -14.84 1.72 25.18
C HIS A 425 -14.40 1.80 26.63
N PHE A 426 -13.32 1.11 26.93
CA PHE A 426 -12.61 1.24 28.19
C PHE A 426 -11.39 2.13 27.98
N LYS A 427 -11.17 3.12 28.85
CA LYS A 427 -9.96 3.94 28.88
C LYS A 427 -9.32 3.89 30.26
N ARG A 428 -8.07 3.41 30.32
CA ARG A 428 -7.32 3.27 31.59
C ARG A 428 -7.22 4.63 32.31
N GLY A 429 -7.43 4.60 33.62
CA GLY A 429 -7.43 5.80 34.47
C GLY A 429 -8.63 6.76 34.28
N VAL A 430 -9.56 6.45 33.37
CA VAL A 430 -10.76 7.27 33.10
C VAL A 430 -12.04 6.48 33.35
N THR A 431 -12.19 5.31 32.72
CA THR A 431 -13.39 4.47 32.85
C THR A 431 -13.33 3.68 34.15
N THR A 432 -14.32 3.86 35.02
CA THR A 432 -14.45 3.07 36.25
C THR A 432 -14.98 1.66 35.97
N ALA A 433 -14.77 0.72 36.90
CA ALA A 433 -15.29 -0.66 36.77
C ALA A 433 -16.83 -0.70 36.65
N ASN A 434 -17.54 0.19 37.36
CA ASN A 434 -19.00 0.28 37.28
C ASN A 434 -19.47 0.82 35.94
N GLU A 435 -18.81 1.86 35.41
CA GLU A 435 -19.09 2.36 34.06
C GLU A 435 -18.81 1.29 33.02
N TRP A 436 -17.69 0.56 33.13
CA TRP A 436 -17.35 -0.52 32.21
C TRP A 436 -18.42 -1.62 32.18
N LYS A 437 -18.96 -2.02 33.34
CA LYS A 437 -20.03 -3.02 33.43
C LYS A 437 -21.25 -2.64 32.59
N GLN A 438 -21.56 -1.35 32.49
CA GLN A 438 -22.65 -0.83 31.66
C GLN A 438 -22.19 -0.63 30.20
N ASN A 439 -21.04 -0.01 30.00
CA ASN A 439 -20.50 0.39 28.72
C ASN A 439 -20.14 -0.83 27.84
N ARG A 440 -19.68 -1.94 28.41
CA ARG A 440 -19.42 -3.19 27.66
C ARG A 440 -20.65 -3.80 27.01
N ALA A 441 -21.85 -3.36 27.38
CA ALA A 441 -23.13 -3.76 26.77
C ALA A 441 -23.63 -2.75 25.71
N ALA A 442 -22.89 -1.68 25.42
CA ALA A 442 -23.27 -0.67 24.43
C ALA A 442 -23.50 -1.27 23.03
N PRO A 443 -24.40 -0.68 22.22
CA PRO A 443 -24.91 -1.31 20.99
C PRO A 443 -23.91 -1.36 19.83
N GLY A 444 -22.81 -0.58 19.87
CA GLY A 444 -21.78 -0.62 18.84
C GLY A 444 -21.24 -2.04 18.59
N PRO A 445 -21.02 -2.46 17.32
CA PRO A 445 -20.52 -3.80 17.00
C PRO A 445 -19.02 -3.98 17.27
N TRP A 446 -18.28 -2.90 17.51
CA TRP A 446 -16.84 -2.90 17.76
C TRP A 446 -16.51 -2.21 19.08
N ALA A 447 -15.45 -2.67 19.73
CA ALA A 447 -15.00 -2.23 21.03
C ALA A 447 -13.55 -1.76 21.01
N GLU A 448 -13.19 -0.84 21.90
CA GLU A 448 -11.81 -0.43 22.15
C GLU A 448 -11.43 -0.59 23.63
N ILE A 449 -10.30 -1.26 23.90
CA ILE A 449 -9.61 -1.22 25.19
C ILE A 449 -8.39 -0.31 25.03
N GLU A 450 -8.45 0.88 25.61
CA GLU A 450 -7.43 1.94 25.49
C GLU A 450 -6.56 2.00 26.75
N GLY A 451 -5.30 1.59 26.62
CA GLY A 451 -4.22 1.87 27.56
C GLY A 451 -3.55 3.23 27.28
N ASP A 452 -2.41 3.48 27.93
CA ASP A 452 -1.61 4.69 27.73
C ASP A 452 -0.68 4.60 26.52
N ARG A 453 -0.35 3.39 26.06
CA ARG A 453 0.56 3.10 24.95
C ARG A 453 -0.11 2.37 23.81
N VAL A 454 -1.09 1.51 24.08
CA VAL A 454 -1.73 0.65 23.09
C VAL A 454 -3.25 0.74 23.17
N ILE A 455 -3.91 0.65 22.03
CA ILE A 455 -5.37 0.49 21.92
C ILE A 455 -5.66 -0.80 21.17
N VAL A 456 -6.47 -1.67 21.75
CA VAL A 456 -6.92 -2.92 21.13
C VAL A 456 -8.35 -2.75 20.64
N THR A 457 -8.57 -2.95 19.33
CA THR A 457 -9.87 -2.85 18.67
C THR A 457 -10.35 -4.24 18.23
N VAL A 458 -11.44 -4.70 18.82
CA VAL A 458 -12.01 -6.05 18.60
C VAL A 458 -13.53 -5.99 18.41
N PRO A 459 -14.17 -7.03 17.86
CA PRO A 459 -15.62 -7.14 17.90
C PRO A 459 -16.14 -7.03 19.33
N SER A 460 -17.30 -6.39 19.51
CA SER A 460 -17.87 -6.20 20.84
C SER A 460 -18.25 -7.51 21.53
N SER A 461 -18.47 -8.59 20.77
CA SER A 461 -18.66 -9.95 21.29
C SER A 461 -17.52 -10.39 22.21
N SER A 462 -16.27 -10.04 21.88
CA SER A 462 -15.07 -10.42 22.63
C SER A 462 -14.98 -9.74 24.00
N VAL A 463 -15.67 -8.61 24.21
CA VAL A 463 -15.60 -7.84 25.46
C VAL A 463 -16.87 -7.91 26.31
N ARG A 464 -17.96 -8.52 25.82
CA ARG A 464 -19.24 -8.56 26.56
C ARG A 464 -19.10 -9.16 27.96
N ASN A 465 -18.23 -10.16 28.09
CA ASN A 465 -17.95 -10.87 29.34
C ASN A 465 -16.61 -10.47 29.98
N LEU A 466 -15.89 -9.49 29.43
CA LEU A 466 -14.60 -9.04 29.98
C LEU A 466 -14.85 -8.22 31.25
N GLU A 467 -14.52 -8.75 32.42
CA GLU A 467 -14.74 -8.05 33.70
C GLU A 467 -13.62 -7.06 34.05
N ASN A 468 -12.38 -7.40 33.73
CA ASN A 468 -11.20 -6.60 34.06
C ASN A 468 -10.45 -6.12 32.80
N PRO A 469 -10.96 -5.08 32.12
CA PRO A 469 -10.31 -4.50 30.95
C PRO A 469 -9.02 -3.73 31.31
N GLU A 470 -8.86 -3.30 32.56
CA GLU A 470 -7.66 -2.59 33.01
C GLU A 470 -6.43 -3.50 32.97
N ALA A 471 -6.58 -4.76 33.36
CA ALA A 471 -5.50 -5.74 33.25
C ALA A 471 -5.07 -5.98 31.79
N VAL A 472 -6.01 -5.98 30.85
CA VAL A 472 -5.72 -6.08 29.41
C VAL A 472 -4.95 -4.85 28.93
N ALA A 473 -5.45 -3.65 29.24
CA ALA A 473 -4.80 -2.40 28.88
C ALA A 473 -3.37 -2.31 29.43
N LYS A 474 -3.18 -2.69 30.71
CA LYS A 474 -1.88 -2.69 31.37
C LYS A 474 -0.90 -3.68 30.71
N LEU A 475 -1.34 -4.89 30.39
CA LEU A 475 -0.50 -5.88 29.74
C LEU A 475 0.02 -5.38 28.39
N TRP A 476 -0.85 -4.81 27.55
CA TRP A 476 -0.44 -4.27 26.25
C TRP A 476 0.43 -3.02 26.38
N ASP A 477 0.20 -2.17 27.39
CA ASP A 477 1.10 -1.06 27.71
C ASP A 477 2.50 -1.57 28.07
N GLU A 478 2.61 -2.64 28.87
CA GLU A 478 3.89 -3.26 29.22
C GLU A 478 4.61 -3.88 28.00
N VAL A 479 3.86 -4.53 27.09
CA VAL A 479 4.44 -5.03 25.81
C VAL A 479 5.10 -3.89 25.03
N ALA A 480 4.38 -2.78 24.83
CA ALA A 480 4.89 -1.64 24.09
C ALA A 480 6.07 -0.97 24.80
N ASP A 481 6.00 -0.86 26.13
CA ASP A 481 7.09 -0.28 26.92
C ASP A 481 8.36 -1.15 26.84
N HIS A 482 8.25 -2.47 26.85
CA HIS A 482 9.38 -3.38 26.65
C HIS A 482 10.01 -3.25 25.26
N CYS A 483 9.21 -3.06 24.21
CA CYS A 483 9.76 -2.79 22.88
C CYS A 483 10.57 -1.49 22.86
N ALA A 484 10.03 -0.42 23.45
CA ALA A 484 10.72 0.86 23.58
C ALA A 484 11.97 0.78 24.47
N ASP A 485 11.92 0.02 25.58
CA ASP A 485 13.06 -0.20 26.49
C ASP A 485 14.25 -0.86 25.81
N LEU A 486 14.00 -1.76 24.85
CA LEU A 486 15.04 -2.45 24.12
C LEU A 486 15.88 -1.47 23.30
N VAL A 487 15.24 -0.50 22.64
CA VAL A 487 15.92 0.53 21.83
C VAL A 487 16.27 1.80 22.61
N GLY A 488 15.77 1.94 23.84
CA GLY A 488 16.04 3.09 24.71
C GLY A 488 15.18 4.31 24.41
N TRP A 489 14.01 4.13 23.80
CA TRP A 489 13.06 5.20 23.55
C TRP A 489 12.38 5.66 24.83
N ALA A 490 12.06 6.96 24.90
CA ALA A 490 11.35 7.55 26.03
C ALA A 490 9.86 7.21 26.03
N HIS A 491 9.27 7.19 27.22
CA HIS A 491 7.83 7.09 27.44
C HIS A 491 7.28 8.39 28.06
N PRO A 492 6.09 8.90 27.66
CA PRO A 492 5.21 8.39 26.61
C PRO A 492 5.69 8.74 25.20
N ARG A 493 5.27 7.94 24.20
CA ARG A 493 5.52 8.20 22.78
C ARG A 493 4.52 9.21 22.20
N ALA A 494 4.82 9.77 21.03
CA ALA A 494 4.00 10.79 20.38
C ALA A 494 2.55 10.35 20.08
N ARG A 495 2.34 9.04 19.88
CA ARG A 495 1.04 8.40 19.70
C ARG A 495 1.03 7.00 20.31
N LYS A 496 -0.15 6.53 20.71
CA LYS A 496 -0.44 5.14 21.04
C LYS A 496 -0.39 4.27 19.78
N GLU A 497 0.06 3.03 19.92
CA GLU A 497 -0.11 1.98 18.91
C GLU A 497 -1.55 1.45 18.91
N ARG A 498 -1.94 0.81 17.82
CA ARG A 498 -3.30 0.27 17.65
C ARG A 498 -3.23 -1.12 17.07
N PHE A 499 -3.92 -2.08 17.69
CA PHE A 499 -4.26 -3.35 17.08
C PHE A 499 -5.71 -3.30 16.59
N VAL A 500 -5.96 -3.70 15.35
CA VAL A 500 -7.29 -3.77 14.76
C VAL A 500 -7.51 -5.15 14.14
N ALA A 501 -8.46 -5.89 14.68
CA ALA A 501 -8.90 -7.15 14.09
C ALA A 501 -9.78 -6.91 12.86
N ASP A 502 -9.58 -7.68 11.79
CA ASP A 502 -10.33 -7.61 10.53
C ASP A 502 -10.67 -9.01 10.01
N THR A 503 -11.81 -9.13 9.31
CA THR A 503 -12.13 -10.36 8.57
C THR A 503 -11.18 -10.61 7.40
N GLN A 504 -10.57 -9.57 6.84
CA GLN A 504 -9.60 -9.68 5.76
C GLN A 504 -8.63 -8.49 5.81
N ILE A 505 -7.35 -8.79 5.98
CA ILE A 505 -6.25 -7.81 5.99
C ILE A 505 -5.53 -7.77 4.64
N SER A 506 -4.73 -6.75 4.41
CA SER A 506 -4.07 -6.48 3.13
C SER A 506 -2.92 -7.45 2.83
N ALA A 507 -2.19 -7.92 3.85
CA ALA A 507 -1.03 -8.78 3.66
C ALA A 507 -0.80 -9.71 4.85
N GLY A 508 -0.17 -10.86 4.59
CA GLY A 508 0.30 -11.79 5.62
C GLY A 508 -0.83 -12.39 6.47
N TYR A 509 -0.42 -12.90 7.64
CA TYR A 509 -1.34 -13.33 8.71
C TYR A 509 -1.62 -12.19 9.71
N MET A 510 -0.61 -11.34 9.92
CA MET A 510 -0.69 -10.04 10.58
C MET A 510 0.27 -9.11 9.83
N HIS A 511 0.09 -7.80 9.97
CA HIS A 511 1.11 -6.85 9.52
C HIS A 511 1.17 -5.60 10.39
N ALA A 512 2.37 -5.06 10.53
CA ALA A 512 2.66 -3.82 11.20
C ALA A 512 2.13 -2.60 10.43
N GLY A 513 2.14 -1.45 11.10
CA GLY A 513 1.61 -0.20 10.58
C GLY A 513 0.90 0.61 11.66
N TYR A 514 0.09 1.58 11.22
CA TYR A 514 -0.78 2.35 12.09
C TYR A 514 -2.18 2.40 11.49
N PRO A 515 -3.05 1.44 11.82
CA PRO A 515 -2.92 0.38 12.85
C PRO A 515 -2.06 -0.83 12.43
N ILE A 516 -1.70 -1.64 13.43
CA ILE A 516 -1.30 -3.04 13.28
C ILE A 516 -2.56 -3.86 13.03
N MET A 517 -2.58 -4.65 11.96
CA MET A 517 -3.76 -5.37 11.51
C MET A 517 -3.64 -6.87 11.82
N THR A 518 -4.73 -7.45 12.32
CA THR A 518 -4.80 -8.87 12.70
C THR A 518 -6.07 -9.51 12.14
N HIS A 519 -6.11 -10.83 12.05
CA HIS A 519 -7.35 -11.54 11.73
C HIS A 519 -8.31 -11.62 12.94
N LEU A 520 -9.58 -11.93 12.68
CA LEU A 520 -10.61 -12.10 13.71
C LEU A 520 -10.42 -13.34 14.60
N ASP A 521 -9.66 -14.34 14.15
CA ASP A 521 -9.40 -15.59 14.86
C ASP A 521 -8.63 -15.40 16.18
N VAL A 522 -7.93 -14.26 16.32
CA VAL A 522 -7.19 -13.90 17.53
C VAL A 522 -7.93 -12.90 18.43
N ALA A 523 -9.12 -12.42 18.05
CA ALA A 523 -9.81 -11.32 18.74
C ALA A 523 -10.14 -11.61 20.22
N ASP A 524 -10.50 -12.86 20.55
CA ASP A 524 -10.78 -13.25 21.95
C ASP A 524 -9.48 -13.47 22.74
N MET A 525 -8.41 -13.93 22.07
CA MET A 525 -7.10 -14.16 22.71
C MET A 525 -6.46 -12.83 23.13
N VAL A 526 -6.55 -11.77 22.31
CA VAL A 526 -5.92 -10.47 22.60
C VAL A 526 -6.53 -9.72 23.78
N VAL A 527 -7.72 -10.12 24.23
CA VAL A 527 -8.37 -9.59 25.45
C VAL A 527 -8.28 -10.56 26.63
N SER A 528 -7.59 -11.69 26.48
CA SER A 528 -7.40 -12.69 27.53
C SER A 528 -6.01 -12.58 28.15
N VAL A 529 -5.92 -11.90 29.30
CA VAL A 529 -4.67 -11.80 30.08
C VAL A 529 -4.12 -13.18 30.43
N ALA A 530 -4.99 -14.14 30.78
CA ALA A 530 -4.56 -15.48 31.13
C ALA A 530 -3.89 -16.21 29.94
N ALA A 531 -4.47 -16.12 28.74
CA ALA A 531 -3.89 -16.71 27.54
C ALA A 531 -2.57 -16.01 27.15
N LEU A 532 -2.57 -14.68 27.13
CA LEU A 532 -1.40 -13.87 26.79
C LEU A 532 -0.23 -14.08 27.76
N MET A 533 -0.48 -14.22 29.05
CA MET A 533 0.59 -14.48 30.03
C MET A 533 1.13 -15.91 29.93
N LYS A 534 0.26 -16.89 29.69
CA LYS A 534 0.63 -18.31 29.63
C LYS A 534 1.40 -18.64 28.34
N ASP A 535 0.83 -18.29 27.20
CA ASP A 535 1.30 -18.74 25.89
C ASP A 535 2.00 -17.62 25.10
N GLY A 536 1.81 -16.36 25.49
CA GLY A 536 2.28 -15.19 24.75
C GLY A 536 1.53 -14.98 23.44
N SER A 537 2.03 -14.05 22.63
CA SER A 537 1.56 -13.92 21.26
C SER A 537 2.67 -13.48 20.32
N TRP A 538 3.33 -14.46 19.71
CA TRP A 538 4.47 -14.19 18.82
C TRP A 538 4.11 -13.20 17.72
N GLY A 539 2.96 -13.39 17.05
CA GLY A 539 2.50 -12.49 15.98
C GLY A 539 2.36 -11.04 16.44
N HIS A 540 1.62 -10.79 17.53
CA HIS A 540 1.42 -9.43 18.01
C HIS A 540 2.71 -8.76 18.49
N TYR A 541 3.58 -9.50 19.17
CA TYR A 541 4.88 -8.98 19.63
C TYR A 541 5.82 -8.70 18.46
N HIS A 542 5.74 -9.52 17.41
CA HIS A 542 6.46 -9.33 16.16
C HIS A 542 5.98 -8.07 15.44
N GLU A 543 4.67 -7.90 15.22
CA GLU A 543 4.17 -6.72 14.50
C GLU A 543 4.42 -5.40 15.23
N ILE A 544 4.23 -5.35 16.55
CA ILE A 544 4.58 -4.13 17.30
C ILE A 544 6.10 -3.91 17.33
N GLY A 545 6.90 -4.98 17.24
CA GLY A 545 8.35 -4.92 17.07
C GLY A 545 8.76 -4.22 15.78
N HIS A 546 8.06 -4.44 14.66
CA HIS A 546 8.33 -3.73 13.40
C HIS A 546 8.16 -2.22 13.56
N ASN A 547 7.20 -1.75 14.37
CA ASN A 547 7.03 -0.32 14.66
C ASN A 547 8.17 0.26 15.54
N HIS A 548 9.08 -0.56 16.06
CA HIS A 548 10.28 -0.17 16.81
C HIS A 548 11.59 -0.49 16.07
N GLN A 549 11.50 -1.04 14.87
CA GLN A 549 12.63 -1.43 14.04
C GLN A 549 13.25 -0.22 13.32
N ASP A 550 14.57 -0.25 13.10
CA ASP A 550 15.28 0.85 12.42
C ASP A 550 16.22 0.33 11.31
N ASP A 551 16.25 1.05 10.19
CA ASP A 551 17.01 0.72 8.99
C ASP A 551 18.53 0.79 9.18
N MET A 552 19.04 1.49 10.20
CA MET A 552 20.48 1.62 10.46
C MET A 552 21.14 0.28 10.82
N TRP A 553 20.39 -0.62 11.46
CA TRP A 553 20.86 -1.96 11.84
C TRP A 553 20.03 -3.09 11.23
N THR A 554 18.98 -2.75 10.46
CA THR A 554 18.23 -3.70 9.63
C THR A 554 18.78 -3.68 8.21
N PHE A 555 19.45 -4.76 7.82
CA PHE A 555 20.00 -4.96 6.48
C PHE A 555 19.25 -6.07 5.72
N GLU A 556 19.61 -6.25 4.45
CA GLU A 556 18.94 -7.14 3.50
C GLU A 556 18.82 -8.56 4.09
N GLY A 557 17.60 -9.11 4.04
CA GLY A 557 17.28 -10.42 4.61
C GLY A 557 17.13 -10.43 6.14
N THR A 558 17.17 -9.28 6.82
CA THR A 558 17.03 -9.20 8.29
C THR A 558 15.83 -8.41 8.80
N VAL A 559 14.93 -7.97 7.90
CA VAL A 559 13.66 -7.32 8.27
C VAL A 559 12.84 -8.24 9.18
N GLU A 560 12.63 -9.49 8.75
CA GLU A 560 11.93 -10.53 9.51
C GLU A 560 12.79 -11.17 10.63
N VAL A 561 14.02 -10.72 10.82
CA VAL A 561 14.97 -11.29 11.79
C VAL A 561 15.09 -10.37 12.99
N THR A 562 15.50 -9.12 12.75
CA THR A 562 15.81 -8.18 13.82
C THR A 562 14.55 -7.71 14.54
N VAL A 563 13.37 -7.74 13.89
CA VAL A 563 12.07 -7.60 14.54
C VAL A 563 11.85 -8.61 15.67
N ASN A 564 12.34 -9.84 15.50
CA ASN A 564 12.17 -10.89 16.51
C ASN A 564 13.06 -10.69 17.74
N LEU A 565 13.98 -9.71 17.73
CA LEU A 565 14.66 -9.27 18.97
C LEU A 565 13.65 -8.64 19.94
N PHE A 566 12.69 -7.85 19.44
CA PHE A 566 11.61 -7.31 20.25
C PHE A 566 10.69 -8.42 20.74
N THR A 567 10.30 -9.34 19.85
CA THR A 567 9.47 -10.50 20.20
C THR A 567 10.08 -11.29 21.36
N LEU A 568 11.36 -11.68 21.23
CA LEU A 568 12.08 -12.42 22.25
C LEU A 568 12.27 -11.61 23.53
N TYR A 569 12.51 -10.30 23.42
CA TYR A 569 12.64 -9.42 24.58
C TYR A 569 11.33 -9.34 25.39
N VAL A 570 10.18 -9.22 24.71
CA VAL A 570 8.87 -9.25 25.36
C VAL A 570 8.64 -10.60 26.04
N TYR A 571 8.94 -11.72 25.40
CA TYR A 571 8.84 -13.04 26.06
C TYR A 571 9.72 -13.13 27.32
N ASP A 572 10.97 -12.68 27.25
CA ASP A 572 11.89 -12.73 28.38
C ASP A 572 11.46 -11.80 29.53
N LYS A 573 10.90 -10.63 29.23
CA LYS A 573 10.55 -9.61 30.23
C LYS A 573 9.13 -9.69 30.76
N LEU A 574 8.15 -10.05 29.94
CA LEU A 574 6.75 -10.18 30.32
C LEU A 574 6.40 -11.61 30.68
N ASN A 575 6.51 -12.54 29.73
CA ASN A 575 6.09 -13.94 29.89
C ASN A 575 7.04 -14.79 30.75
N LYS A 576 8.30 -14.39 30.87
CA LYS A 576 9.39 -15.10 31.57
C LYS A 576 9.75 -16.47 30.97
N ALA A 577 9.15 -16.84 29.84
CA ALA A 577 9.43 -18.07 29.10
C ALA A 577 9.15 -17.86 27.62
N ARG A 578 9.92 -18.52 26.76
CA ARG A 578 9.72 -18.54 25.30
C ARG A 578 8.84 -19.74 24.91
N PRO A 579 8.13 -19.70 23.76
CA PRO A 579 7.33 -20.83 23.29
C PRO A 579 8.19 -22.08 23.08
N ALA A 580 7.68 -23.25 23.51
CA ALA A 580 8.43 -24.50 23.47
C ALA A 580 8.74 -25.00 22.04
N ASP A 581 7.88 -24.69 21.08
CA ASP A 581 8.05 -24.98 19.65
C ASP A 581 9.11 -24.09 18.98
N ARG A 582 9.56 -23.04 19.66
CA ARG A 582 10.53 -22.05 19.17
C ARG A 582 11.67 -21.88 20.17
N ALA A 583 12.31 -22.99 20.50
CA ALA A 583 13.48 -23.01 21.36
C ALA A 583 14.67 -22.29 20.70
N PHE A 584 15.25 -21.33 21.44
CA PHE A 584 16.47 -20.57 21.09
C PHE A 584 17.51 -20.66 22.22
N ASP A 585 17.50 -21.74 22.98
CA ASP A 585 18.56 -22.07 23.93
C ASP A 585 19.86 -22.50 23.19
N ASP A 586 20.95 -22.60 23.94
CA ASP A 586 22.27 -22.90 23.38
C ASP A 586 22.34 -24.25 22.66
N ALA A 587 21.66 -25.28 23.16
CA ALA A 587 21.69 -26.61 22.55
C ALA A 587 20.92 -26.62 21.21
N SER A 588 19.74 -26.00 21.19
CA SER A 588 18.91 -25.81 20.00
C SER A 588 19.62 -24.96 18.94
N ASN A 589 20.24 -23.84 19.36
CA ASN A 589 20.99 -22.95 18.47
C ASN A 589 22.22 -23.66 17.88
N LEU A 590 22.99 -24.38 18.71
CA LEU A 590 24.14 -25.14 18.25
C LEU A 590 23.76 -26.24 17.26
N LYS A 591 22.65 -26.94 17.50
CA LYS A 591 22.12 -27.94 16.57
C LYS A 591 21.82 -27.32 15.20
N ARG A 592 21.05 -26.22 15.16
CA ARG A 592 20.70 -25.52 13.91
C ARG A 592 21.94 -25.00 13.17
N TRP A 593 22.92 -24.47 13.90
CA TRP A 593 24.18 -24.04 13.27
C TRP A 593 24.97 -25.22 12.67
N LYS A 594 25.06 -26.36 13.37
CA LYS A 594 25.71 -27.57 12.83
C LYS A 594 25.03 -28.07 11.55
N GLU A 595 23.69 -28.06 11.52
CA GLU A 595 22.90 -28.40 10.34
C GLU A 595 23.17 -27.43 9.18
N PHE A 596 23.22 -26.11 9.44
CA PHE A 596 23.59 -25.11 8.44
C PHE A 596 25.01 -25.33 7.91
N LYS A 597 25.99 -25.53 8.80
CA LYS A 597 27.40 -25.77 8.45
C LYS A 597 27.58 -27.01 7.58
N ALA A 598 26.81 -28.08 7.83
CA ALA A 598 26.86 -29.31 7.04
C ALA A 598 26.23 -29.17 5.64
N ASN A 599 25.32 -28.20 5.45
CA ASN A 599 24.47 -28.12 4.27
C ASN A 599 24.89 -27.01 3.30
N ASN A 600 26.16 -27.01 2.86
CA ASN A 600 26.76 -26.05 1.92
C ASN A 600 26.45 -24.58 2.30
N PRO A 601 26.97 -24.09 3.44
CA PRO A 601 26.59 -22.83 4.05
C PRO A 601 27.00 -21.63 3.18
N SER A 602 26.13 -20.62 3.13
CA SER A 602 26.38 -19.36 2.42
C SER A 602 25.57 -18.23 3.06
N HIS A 603 25.97 -16.98 2.78
CA HIS A 603 25.19 -15.81 3.20
C HIS A 603 23.76 -15.84 2.64
N ASP A 604 23.59 -16.26 1.39
CA ASP A 604 22.27 -16.32 0.75
C ASP A 604 21.35 -17.33 1.42
N LYS A 605 21.88 -18.48 1.86
CA LYS A 605 21.11 -19.44 2.66
C LYS A 605 20.77 -18.92 4.05
N TRP A 606 21.74 -18.26 4.69
CA TRP A 606 21.52 -17.64 5.99
C TRP A 606 20.41 -16.59 5.93
N LYS A 607 20.47 -15.67 4.96
CA LYS A 607 19.48 -14.58 4.82
C LYS A 607 18.13 -15.04 4.26
N GLY A 608 18.06 -16.25 3.69
CA GLY A 608 16.85 -16.84 3.12
C GLY A 608 15.90 -17.48 4.15
N ASP A 609 16.34 -17.65 5.40
CA ASP A 609 15.53 -18.20 6.50
C ASP A 609 15.66 -17.31 7.74
N ALA A 610 14.57 -16.62 8.08
CA ALA A 610 14.56 -15.67 9.18
C ALA A 610 14.82 -16.33 10.55
N PHE A 611 14.33 -17.55 10.76
CA PHE A 611 14.53 -18.28 12.02
C PHE A 611 15.96 -18.80 12.14
N LEU A 612 16.57 -19.23 11.03
CA LEU A 612 17.99 -19.55 10.98
C LEU A 612 18.86 -18.32 11.26
N ALA A 613 18.58 -17.21 10.58
CA ALA A 613 19.32 -15.97 10.79
C ALA A 613 19.22 -15.46 12.22
N LEU A 614 18.05 -15.60 12.85
CA LEU A 614 17.80 -15.22 14.24
C LEU A 614 18.69 -16.01 15.23
N VAL A 615 19.10 -17.24 14.90
CA VAL A 615 20.00 -18.06 15.74
C VAL A 615 21.30 -17.31 16.05
N MET A 616 21.87 -16.62 15.06
CA MET A 616 23.10 -15.84 15.24
C MET A 616 22.92 -14.77 16.33
N TYR A 617 21.76 -14.10 16.33
CA TYR A 617 21.44 -13.09 17.33
C TYR A 617 21.14 -13.74 18.69
N THR A 618 20.39 -14.83 18.74
CA THR A 618 20.09 -15.50 20.03
C THR A 618 21.33 -16.09 20.68
N GLN A 619 22.33 -16.55 19.93
CA GLN A 619 23.61 -16.99 20.48
C GLN A 619 24.36 -15.88 21.21
N MET A 620 24.40 -14.67 20.63
CA MET A 620 24.99 -13.50 21.31
C MET A 620 24.15 -13.09 22.52
N GLN A 621 22.82 -13.12 22.41
CA GLN A 621 21.92 -12.79 23.51
C GLN A 621 22.04 -13.79 24.68
N ASN A 622 22.12 -15.09 24.42
CA ASN A 622 22.30 -16.10 25.47
C ASN A 622 23.65 -15.94 26.18
N ALA A 623 24.72 -15.61 25.43
CA ALA A 623 26.07 -15.48 25.97
C ALA A 623 26.32 -14.20 26.76
N PHE A 624 25.71 -13.08 26.35
CA PHE A 624 26.03 -11.75 26.89
C PHE A 624 24.83 -10.99 27.46
N GLY A 625 23.62 -11.53 27.34
CA GLY A 625 22.39 -10.88 27.76
C GLY A 625 21.94 -9.73 26.84
N TRP A 626 20.94 -8.98 27.30
CA TRP A 626 20.29 -7.91 26.53
C TRP A 626 20.97 -6.54 26.62
N GLU A 627 21.84 -6.31 27.62
CA GLU A 627 22.48 -5.00 27.81
C GLU A 627 23.39 -4.57 26.63
N PRO A 628 24.18 -5.46 26.01
CA PRO A 628 24.91 -5.10 24.80
C PRO A 628 24.00 -4.63 23.65
N TYR A 629 22.84 -5.27 23.46
CA TYR A 629 21.86 -4.86 22.44
C TYR A 629 21.34 -3.45 22.71
N LYS A 630 20.89 -3.19 23.94
CA LYS A 630 20.44 -1.86 24.36
C LYS A 630 21.51 -0.80 24.15
N LYS A 631 22.77 -1.11 24.48
CA LYS A 631 23.90 -0.21 24.26
C LYS A 631 24.07 0.11 22.78
N VAL A 632 24.07 -0.91 21.92
CA VAL A 632 24.24 -0.73 20.46
C VAL A 632 23.08 0.04 19.85
N PHE A 633 21.83 -0.25 20.22
CA PHE A 633 20.68 0.48 19.68
C PHE A 633 20.69 1.96 20.06
N ARG A 634 21.00 2.30 21.33
CA ARG A 634 21.19 3.69 21.75
C ARG A 634 22.36 4.37 21.04
N GLU A 635 23.43 3.63 20.76
CA GLU A 635 24.58 4.14 20.01
C GLU A 635 24.19 4.51 18.58
N TYR A 636 23.34 3.70 17.92
CA TYR A 636 22.78 4.02 16.60
C TYR A 636 21.85 5.24 16.64
N ASP A 637 20.94 5.29 17.61
CA ASP A 637 19.99 6.40 17.77
C ASP A 637 20.70 7.75 17.95
N ALA A 638 21.82 7.75 18.67
CA ALA A 638 22.65 8.93 18.89
C ALA A 638 23.48 9.39 17.66
N LEU A 639 23.50 8.63 16.54
CA LEU A 639 24.34 8.96 15.39
C LEU A 639 23.85 10.22 14.63
N PRO A 640 24.75 11.19 14.39
CA PRO A 640 24.54 12.25 13.42
C PRO A 640 24.24 11.68 12.03
N GLN A 641 23.39 12.36 11.25
CA GLN A 641 22.94 11.87 9.94
C GLN A 641 24.10 11.55 8.98
N ASN A 642 25.19 12.33 9.02
CA ASN A 642 26.37 12.12 8.19
C ASN A 642 27.20 10.88 8.57
N GLU A 643 27.02 10.34 9.78
CA GLU A 643 27.73 9.16 10.31
C GLU A 643 26.92 7.87 10.21
N ARG A 644 25.66 7.95 9.75
CA ARG A 644 24.78 6.78 9.61
C ARG A 644 25.27 5.85 8.49
N PRO A 645 25.12 4.52 8.62
CA PRO A 645 25.45 3.57 7.57
C PRO A 645 24.71 3.87 6.26
N ARG A 646 25.42 3.90 5.13
CA ARG A 646 24.84 4.32 3.83
C ARG A 646 24.64 3.17 2.86
N SER A 647 25.34 2.05 3.07
CA SER A 647 25.24 0.85 2.24
C SER A 647 24.88 -0.39 3.05
N GLN A 648 24.43 -1.45 2.37
CA GLN A 648 24.20 -2.77 2.99
C GLN A 648 25.46 -3.35 3.63
N GLN A 649 26.63 -3.10 3.03
CA GLN A 649 27.91 -3.52 3.59
C GLN A 649 28.23 -2.73 4.87
N ASP A 650 28.02 -1.41 4.86
CA ASP A 650 28.26 -0.57 6.03
C ASP A 650 27.41 -1.03 7.22
N ARG A 651 26.13 -1.35 7.00
CA ARG A 651 25.22 -1.82 8.06
C ARG A 651 25.73 -3.11 8.71
N ARG A 652 26.17 -4.09 7.91
CA ARG A 652 26.75 -5.35 8.42
C ARG A 652 28.03 -5.12 9.22
N ASP A 653 28.94 -4.33 8.67
CA ASP A 653 30.22 -4.01 9.30
C ASP A 653 30.00 -3.26 10.63
N GLN A 654 29.15 -2.24 10.63
CA GLN A 654 28.84 -1.45 11.81
C GLN A 654 28.16 -2.28 12.89
N TRP A 655 27.25 -3.19 12.53
CA TRP A 655 26.65 -4.14 13.48
C TRP A 655 27.72 -4.99 14.17
N MET A 656 28.64 -5.59 13.39
CA MET A 656 29.73 -6.41 13.93
C MET A 656 30.66 -5.60 14.85
N ILE A 657 31.08 -4.41 14.42
CA ILE A 657 31.99 -3.54 15.18
C ILE A 657 31.34 -3.13 16.50
N ARG A 658 30.12 -2.62 16.47
CA ARG A 658 29.42 -2.08 17.64
C ARG A 658 29.10 -3.18 18.63
N MET A 659 28.58 -4.33 18.16
CA MET A 659 28.35 -5.46 19.06
C MET A 659 29.65 -5.99 19.67
N SER A 660 30.74 -6.11 18.90
CA SER A 660 32.05 -6.53 19.43
C SER A 660 32.54 -5.61 20.56
N ARG A 661 32.43 -4.29 20.36
CA ARG A 661 32.77 -3.28 21.39
C ARG A 661 31.83 -3.35 22.59
N ALA A 662 30.54 -3.59 22.37
CA ALA A 662 29.54 -3.67 23.43
C ALA A 662 29.75 -4.91 24.32
N VAL A 663 30.13 -6.05 23.76
CA VAL A 663 30.39 -7.30 24.51
C VAL A 663 31.85 -7.43 24.98
N GLY A 664 32.74 -6.55 24.51
CA GLY A 664 34.17 -6.59 24.84
C GLY A 664 34.92 -7.79 24.25
N ARG A 665 34.44 -8.35 23.14
CA ARG A 665 35.01 -9.51 22.44
C ARG A 665 35.08 -9.26 20.94
N ASN A 666 36.06 -9.85 20.28
CA ASN A 666 36.14 -9.86 18.83
C ASN A 666 35.16 -10.89 18.26
N LEU A 667 34.05 -10.42 17.67
CA LEU A 667 33.03 -11.25 17.03
C LEU A 667 33.33 -11.55 15.55
N GLY A 668 34.44 -11.07 14.99
CA GLY A 668 34.82 -11.32 13.60
C GLY A 668 34.78 -12.80 13.21
N PRO A 669 35.43 -13.71 13.95
CA PRO A 669 35.36 -15.16 13.69
C PRO A 669 33.94 -15.74 13.76
N PHE A 670 33.09 -15.21 14.65
CA PHE A 670 31.71 -15.64 14.79
C PHE A 670 30.87 -15.25 13.56
N PHE A 671 31.04 -14.02 13.06
CA PHE A 671 30.38 -13.57 11.83
C PHE A 671 30.86 -14.36 10.60
N GLU A 672 32.15 -14.72 10.55
CA GLU A 672 32.70 -15.60 9.51
C GLU A 672 32.08 -16.99 9.54
N ALA A 673 31.90 -17.58 10.74
CA ALA A 673 31.27 -18.89 10.92
C ALA A 673 29.79 -18.94 10.48
N TRP A 674 29.14 -17.78 10.40
CA TRP A 674 27.79 -17.61 9.86
C TRP A 674 27.78 -17.16 8.39
N HIS A 675 28.95 -17.11 7.74
CA HIS A 675 29.11 -16.66 6.36
C HIS A 675 28.61 -15.23 6.12
N MET A 676 28.63 -14.38 7.15
CA MET A 676 28.26 -12.97 7.00
C MET A 676 29.41 -12.19 6.32
N PRO A 677 29.17 -11.50 5.19
CA PRO A 677 30.20 -10.74 4.51
C PRO A 677 30.56 -9.48 5.31
N ILE A 678 31.75 -9.50 5.91
CA ILE A 678 32.34 -8.43 6.70
C ILE A 678 33.69 -8.04 6.08
N THR A 679 33.91 -6.74 5.92
CA THR A 679 35.15 -6.23 5.30
C THR A 679 36.39 -6.47 6.16
N PRO A 680 37.59 -6.63 5.56
CA PRO A 680 38.84 -6.68 6.30
C PRO A 680 39.05 -5.46 7.21
N GLU A 681 38.66 -4.27 6.75
CA GLU A 681 38.76 -3.02 7.49
C GLU A 681 37.91 -3.05 8.76
N ALA A 682 36.69 -3.59 8.69
CA ALA A 682 35.82 -3.76 9.86
C ALA A 682 36.41 -4.77 10.85
N LYS A 683 36.96 -5.90 10.38
CA LYS A 683 37.62 -6.90 11.24
C LYS A 683 38.85 -6.33 11.96
N ALA A 684 39.63 -5.49 11.27
CA ALA A 684 40.79 -4.84 11.86
C ALA A 684 40.43 -3.92 13.04
N GLN A 685 39.26 -3.27 13.01
CA GLN A 685 38.81 -2.36 14.08
C GLN A 685 38.51 -3.05 15.42
N VAL A 686 38.37 -4.37 15.44
CA VAL A 686 38.05 -5.17 16.64
C VAL A 686 39.13 -6.20 16.96
N ALA A 687 40.23 -6.22 16.19
CA ALA A 687 41.27 -7.24 16.29
C ALA A 687 42.04 -7.22 17.64
N ASN A 688 42.02 -6.09 18.34
CA ASN A 688 42.60 -5.94 19.67
C ASN A 688 41.75 -6.53 20.80
N LEU A 689 40.49 -6.90 20.53
CA LEU A 689 39.61 -7.54 21.51
C LEU A 689 39.87 -9.06 21.57
N PRO A 690 39.69 -9.70 22.75
CA PRO A 690 39.80 -11.15 22.85
C PRO A 690 38.78 -11.86 21.96
N ARG A 691 39.20 -12.88 21.22
CA ARG A 691 38.32 -13.69 20.35
C ARG A 691 37.21 -14.35 21.16
N TRP A 692 36.03 -14.50 20.55
CA TRP A 692 34.90 -15.24 21.12
C TRP A 692 34.20 -16.10 20.06
N MET A 693 33.76 -17.28 20.48
CA MET A 693 32.88 -18.20 19.76
C MET A 693 31.92 -18.85 20.77
N PRO A 694 30.68 -19.21 20.37
CA PRO A 694 29.83 -20.06 21.17
C PRO A 694 30.45 -21.45 21.39
N ASN A 695 30.19 -22.06 22.55
CA ASN A 695 30.68 -23.40 22.85
C ASN A 695 30.25 -24.41 21.77
N GLY A 696 31.21 -25.15 21.22
CA GLY A 696 30.97 -26.15 20.18
C GLY A 696 30.88 -25.61 18.75
N MET A 697 31.18 -24.32 18.53
CA MET A 697 31.30 -23.70 17.20
C MET A 697 32.74 -23.53 16.69
N ASP A 698 33.72 -24.11 17.37
CA ASP A 698 35.14 -24.03 16.99
C ASP A 698 35.47 -24.75 15.67
#